data_AF-A0A7Y4UCS2-F1
#
_entry.id   AF-A0A7Y4UCS2-F1
#
_cell.length_a   1.000
_cell.length_b   1.000
_cell.length_c   1.000
_cell.angle_alpha   90.00
_cell.angle_beta   90.00
_cell.angle_gamma   90.00
#
_symmetry.space_group_name_H-M   'P 1'
#
loop_
_entity.id
_entity.type
_entity.pdbx_description
1 polymer ?
#
loop_
_entity_poly.entity_id
_entity_poly.type
_entity_poly.pdbx_seq_one_letter_code
_entity_poly.pdbx_strand_id
1 'polypeptide(L)'
;MKTTAHLGKVLWLCFALLFLPPVWGIPETYAQLIGEQPALSLGSSVVAQLRKGEIHRYPIALNAGQYLCVEAIAVTSEIILELTTPDGRKLMKAKARSGAPEGNTAVVVAEITASYFVKIAATNAELENVEYRIRLVEMREASAQDRARCQGDYLFAAGEELYGLRTREIYPAAIEKYEVAFSFYQQAGDWYGMALAIETKGVTLYALGNYSESLAAFEQSLPLIRKAGTQTKVLTLEANITNNIGGIYYSRYDRQTALAYFLQAAGLYARLGNQGSEASCLSNIASIYCLTGQPEESLKWYEQALQIQLKLDNRLHQAIAHHGRASAYFLLEKYEDAIQENLKGLELWKKLGNNSGRQALALRYLAENYLALQQPQKALEYLEQAMLLTREGGTLGEEAVILHLYGEVWQSLGDISKALDYFRQAQALRLGLGERILEAKTHAKIAQAEASQENYSEALSQSARSLDLIENVRHGYSNFMLGASYNSSIHNYYAEHIELLLELHRKEPLAGYDAQALQASERAQARSLLETLGDLGNDIRANAAPTLLEKERDLQQQLERLNSQRNTLRRGAANAERSDKLIQFENELRRLLSEYDQLQGQLRQSSPRYSALLRPQPLSKAEIQHQVLDSEAVLLEYFVTRTGIYLFALTKELPLTVVEIKEKKAIEQAAAFFKRRKFESDQELRARFSYANSEFRATTQLLSDKLLLPIAPLLKKRKIWIVGDGIIQQIPFNALPDPTAGEASRAGQSVRLNLARVTPLLVAHELAFLPSASTIAWLRKANAQRPMPSGLIAVLADPVFSANDQRVTRLPRKTEQETNNLLQSVPLASDAGKLLRDGAGETEPVLLSRLSATRAEALAIAALAPASQRLVALDFAANREVVINGGLNRFRYLHFA
;
A
#
# COMPACT_ATOMS: atom_id res chain seq x y z
N MET A 1 14.15 -31.60 -43.80
CA MET A 1 14.00 -30.22 -44.28
C MET A 1 12.72 -29.63 -43.72
N LYS A 2 12.86 -28.48 -43.03
CA LYS A 2 11.82 -27.55 -42.54
C LYS A 2 10.90 -28.02 -41.39
N THR A 3 11.43 -27.96 -40.17
CA THR A 3 10.69 -27.73 -38.91
C THR A 3 11.70 -27.44 -37.79
N THR A 4 11.86 -26.17 -37.38
CA THR A 4 12.40 -25.69 -36.06
C THR A 4 12.82 -24.22 -36.20
N ALA A 5 11.99 -23.26 -35.77
CA ALA A 5 12.37 -21.90 -35.36
C ALA A 5 11.11 -21.05 -35.15
N HIS A 6 10.52 -21.03 -33.95
CA HIS A 6 9.67 -19.92 -33.45
C HIS A 6 9.18 -20.12 -32.00
N LEU A 7 10.06 -20.54 -31.08
CA LEU A 7 9.81 -20.49 -29.64
C LEU A 7 10.95 -19.71 -28.97
N GLY A 8 10.68 -18.52 -28.44
CA GLY A 8 11.69 -17.77 -27.66
C GLY A 8 11.51 -16.25 -27.51
N LYS A 9 10.28 -15.71 -27.46
CA LYS A 9 10.07 -14.24 -27.39
C LYS A 9 8.98 -13.72 -26.42
N VAL A 10 8.51 -14.49 -25.43
CA VAL A 10 7.37 -14.08 -24.58
C VAL A 10 7.74 -14.10 -23.10
N LEU A 11 8.35 -13.01 -22.59
CA LEU A 11 8.70 -12.84 -21.16
C LEU A 11 9.35 -11.49 -20.79
N TRP A 12 8.84 -10.35 -21.24
CA TRP A 12 9.42 -9.04 -20.86
C TRP A 12 8.32 -7.98 -20.68
N LEU A 13 8.49 -7.12 -19.67
CA LEU A 13 7.78 -5.83 -19.41
C LEU A 13 6.69 -5.78 -18.32
N CYS A 14 7.06 -6.12 -17.07
CA CYS A 14 6.47 -5.45 -15.89
C CYS A 14 7.50 -4.76 -14.97
N PHE A 15 8.78 -4.65 -15.34
CA PHE A 15 9.74 -3.82 -14.58
C PHE A 15 10.86 -3.16 -15.39
N ALA A 16 10.72 -3.10 -16.72
CA ALA A 16 11.66 -2.36 -17.54
C ALA A 16 11.01 -1.08 -18.02
N LEU A 17 11.33 0.04 -17.39
CA LEU A 17 11.44 1.35 -18.05
C LEU A 17 12.09 2.39 -17.11
N LEU A 18 13.18 2.00 -16.47
CA LEU A 18 14.28 2.93 -16.15
C LEU A 18 15.50 2.76 -17.06
N PHE A 19 15.52 1.77 -17.97
CA PHE A 19 16.66 1.53 -18.84
C PHE A 19 16.21 1.08 -20.24
N LEU A 20 15.98 2.06 -21.12
CA LEU A 20 16.13 1.85 -22.56
C LEU A 20 17.56 1.31 -22.80
N PRO A 21 17.76 0.31 -23.68
CA PRO A 21 19.11 -0.06 -24.06
C PRO A 21 19.78 1.15 -24.74
N PRO A 22 21.05 1.44 -24.45
CA PRO A 22 21.89 1.86 -25.56
C PRO A 22 22.04 0.64 -26.47
N VAL A 23 21.96 0.84 -27.77
CA VAL A 23 22.59 -0.10 -28.70
C VAL A 23 24.08 0.02 -28.38
N TRP A 24 24.63 -0.86 -27.54
CA TRP A 24 25.97 -0.69 -26.97
C TRP A 24 27.07 -1.11 -27.96
N GLY A 25 27.16 -0.40 -29.08
CA GLY A 25 28.38 -0.26 -29.88
C GLY A 25 28.44 1.17 -30.42
N ILE A 26 29.60 1.66 -30.84
CA ILE A 26 29.58 2.42 -32.10
C ILE A 26 29.23 1.36 -33.14
N PRO A 27 28.01 1.33 -33.70
CA PRO A 27 27.63 0.18 -34.50
C PRO A 27 28.52 0.15 -35.75
N GLU A 28 29.07 -1.00 -36.14
CA GLU A 28 30.00 -1.09 -37.27
C GLU A 28 29.37 -0.63 -38.59
N THR A 29 28.04 -0.62 -38.65
CA THR A 29 27.26 -0.05 -39.76
C THR A 29 27.38 1.48 -39.90
N TYR A 30 27.97 2.18 -38.93
CA TYR A 30 28.26 3.63 -38.97
C TYR A 30 29.69 3.95 -39.45
N ALA A 31 30.49 2.95 -39.82
CA ALA A 31 31.90 3.09 -40.17
C ALA A 31 32.17 3.71 -41.57
N GLN A 32 31.43 4.75 -41.98
CA GLN A 32 31.68 5.42 -43.27
C GLN A 32 32.60 6.64 -43.17
N LEU A 33 32.82 7.23 -41.99
CA LEU A 33 33.77 8.35 -41.78
C LEU A 33 34.55 8.20 -40.46
N ILE A 34 35.70 7.53 -40.51
CA ILE A 34 36.68 7.52 -39.41
C ILE A 34 37.70 8.64 -39.67
N GLY A 35 37.69 9.67 -38.84
CA GLY A 35 38.71 10.73 -38.86
C GLY A 35 39.85 10.37 -37.89
N GLU A 36 41.04 10.10 -38.41
CA GLU A 36 42.24 9.99 -37.56
C GLU A 36 42.63 11.37 -37.04
N GLN A 37 42.73 11.48 -35.71
CA GLN A 37 43.09 12.69 -35.01
C GLN A 37 44.56 12.63 -34.57
N PRO A 38 45.23 13.78 -34.41
CA PRO A 38 46.59 13.80 -33.87
C PRO A 38 46.64 13.18 -32.46
N ALA A 39 47.79 12.58 -32.12
CA ALA A 39 47.99 11.93 -30.83
C ALA A 39 47.80 12.93 -29.67
N LEU A 40 47.15 12.48 -28.60
CA LEU A 40 46.94 13.30 -27.41
C LEU A 40 48.25 13.40 -26.60
N SER A 41 48.65 14.63 -26.27
CA SER A 41 49.82 14.88 -25.41
C SER A 41 49.39 15.06 -23.94
N LEU A 42 50.24 14.65 -23.00
CA LEU A 42 49.90 14.66 -21.57
C LEU A 42 49.55 16.08 -21.11
N GLY A 43 48.40 16.23 -20.45
CA GLY A 43 47.90 17.52 -19.95
C GLY A 43 47.19 18.38 -21.00
N SER A 44 47.34 18.10 -22.31
CA SER A 44 46.66 18.83 -23.38
C SER A 44 45.19 18.46 -23.51
N SER A 45 44.34 19.45 -23.77
CA SER A 45 42.91 19.27 -24.07
C SER A 45 42.62 19.63 -25.52
N VAL A 46 41.95 18.73 -26.23
CA VAL A 46 41.47 18.96 -27.60
C VAL A 46 39.97 19.19 -27.53
N VAL A 47 39.50 20.28 -28.14
CA VAL A 47 38.08 20.51 -28.39
C VAL A 47 37.84 20.19 -29.86
N ALA A 48 36.88 19.32 -30.13
CA ALA A 48 36.56 18.86 -31.47
C ALA A 48 35.05 18.72 -31.66
N GLN A 49 34.62 18.72 -32.92
CA GLN A 49 33.23 18.56 -33.32
C GLN A 49 33.09 17.34 -34.21
N LEU A 50 32.10 16.50 -33.93
CA LEU A 50 31.70 15.37 -34.76
C LEU A 50 30.61 15.80 -35.74
N ARG A 51 30.76 15.38 -37.00
CA ARG A 51 29.69 15.43 -38.01
C ARG A 51 28.79 14.20 -37.90
N LYS A 52 27.70 14.21 -38.66
CA LYS A 52 26.73 13.11 -38.71
C LYS A 52 27.42 11.76 -38.99
N GLY A 53 27.27 10.81 -38.06
CA GLY A 53 27.86 9.47 -38.13
C GLY A 53 29.40 9.40 -38.04
N GLU A 54 30.09 10.51 -37.76
CA GLU A 54 31.56 10.56 -37.70
C GLU A 54 32.10 9.97 -36.39
N ILE A 55 33.27 9.31 -36.51
CA ILE A 55 34.01 8.76 -35.38
C ILE A 55 35.42 9.35 -35.40
N HIS A 56 35.81 10.03 -34.32
CA HIS A 56 37.17 10.49 -34.14
C HIS A 56 37.99 9.42 -33.42
N ARG A 57 39.19 9.15 -33.93
CA ARG A 57 40.11 8.15 -33.38
C ARG A 57 41.45 8.80 -33.03
N TYR A 58 41.83 8.75 -31.76
CA TYR A 58 43.08 9.29 -31.23
C TYR A 58 44.07 8.15 -30.95
N PRO A 59 45.22 8.08 -31.64
CA PRO A 59 46.27 7.13 -31.32
C PRO A 59 47.05 7.58 -30.08
N ILE A 60 47.37 6.64 -29.19
CA ILE A 60 48.19 6.86 -28.00
C ILE A 60 49.22 5.74 -27.91
N ALA A 61 50.50 6.07 -28.01
CA ALA A 61 51.59 5.12 -27.82
C ALA A 61 51.75 4.82 -26.32
N LEU A 62 51.69 3.53 -25.95
CA LEU A 62 51.89 3.06 -24.58
C LEU A 62 52.93 1.95 -24.56
N ASN A 63 53.80 1.96 -23.56
CA ASN A 63 54.67 0.84 -23.23
C ASN A 63 53.94 -0.15 -22.32
N ALA A 64 54.28 -1.44 -22.42
CA ALA A 64 53.76 -2.46 -21.51
C ALA A 64 53.99 -2.04 -20.04
N GLY A 65 52.95 -2.11 -19.22
CA GLY A 65 52.96 -1.69 -17.81
C GLY A 65 52.57 -0.24 -17.55
N GLN A 66 52.42 0.61 -18.58
CA GLN A 66 52.00 1.99 -18.40
C GLN A 66 50.50 2.11 -18.17
N TYR A 67 50.14 2.93 -17.18
CA TYR A 67 48.80 3.42 -16.92
C TYR A 67 48.47 4.65 -17.77
N LEU A 68 47.25 4.67 -18.29
CA LEU A 68 46.67 5.74 -19.08
C LEU A 68 45.34 6.15 -18.46
N CYS A 69 45.10 7.45 -18.29
CA CYS A 69 43.81 8.03 -17.94
C CYS A 69 43.43 9.13 -18.92
N VAL A 70 42.31 8.96 -19.61
CA VAL A 70 41.77 9.92 -20.58
C VAL A 70 40.39 10.36 -20.12
N GLU A 71 40.15 11.67 -20.11
CA GLU A 71 38.86 12.25 -19.77
C GLU A 71 38.19 12.81 -21.02
N ALA A 72 36.90 12.52 -21.20
CA ALA A 72 36.07 13.13 -22.24
C ALA A 72 34.84 13.81 -21.65
N ILE A 73 34.62 15.06 -22.04
CA ILE A 73 33.50 15.91 -21.65
C ILE A 73 32.65 16.17 -22.90
N ALA A 74 31.36 15.85 -22.83
CA ALA A 74 30.39 16.25 -23.84
C ALA A 74 30.00 17.72 -23.63
N VAL A 75 30.12 18.55 -24.68
CA VAL A 75 29.86 20.00 -24.61
C VAL A 75 28.46 20.33 -25.12
N THR A 76 28.07 19.83 -26.30
CA THR A 76 26.74 20.11 -26.87
C THR A 76 25.79 18.93 -26.76
N SER A 77 26.25 17.70 -26.98
CA SER A 77 25.42 16.49 -26.97
C SER A 77 26.18 15.28 -26.41
N GLU A 78 25.46 14.24 -26.00
CA GLU A 78 26.08 13.06 -25.39
C GLU A 78 27.02 12.32 -26.37
N ILE A 79 28.16 11.86 -25.85
CA ILE A 79 29.18 11.13 -26.63
C ILE A 79 29.47 9.76 -26.01
N ILE A 80 30.02 8.87 -26.83
CA ILE A 80 30.59 7.58 -26.46
C ILE A 80 32.11 7.72 -26.50
N LEU A 81 32.76 7.36 -25.40
CA LEU A 81 34.20 7.18 -25.25
C LEU A 81 34.48 5.67 -25.24
N GLU A 82 35.26 5.18 -26.20
CA GLU A 82 35.65 3.77 -26.29
C GLU A 82 37.18 3.66 -26.38
N LEU A 83 37.77 2.84 -25.52
CA LEU A 83 39.20 2.55 -25.52
C LEU A 83 39.45 1.17 -26.12
N THR A 84 40.33 1.07 -27.12
CA THR A 84 40.64 -0.19 -27.80
C THR A 84 42.12 -0.49 -27.88
N THR A 85 42.47 -1.77 -27.83
CA THR A 85 43.81 -2.30 -28.11
C THR A 85 44.22 -2.10 -29.58
N PRO A 86 45.50 -2.35 -29.94
CA PRO A 86 45.97 -2.29 -31.32
C PRO A 86 45.25 -3.27 -32.27
N ASP A 87 44.88 -4.46 -31.78
CA ASP A 87 44.12 -5.49 -32.50
C ASP A 87 42.60 -5.22 -32.52
N GLY A 88 42.14 -4.11 -31.93
CA GLY A 88 40.75 -3.68 -31.96
C GLY A 88 39.86 -4.24 -30.85
N ARG A 89 40.41 -5.01 -29.89
CA ARG A 89 39.70 -5.45 -28.68
C ARG A 89 39.26 -4.23 -27.87
N LYS A 90 37.99 -4.22 -27.46
CA LYS A 90 37.44 -3.17 -26.60
C LYS A 90 37.91 -3.41 -25.16
N LEU A 91 38.45 -2.37 -24.54
CA LEU A 91 38.95 -2.42 -23.16
C LEU A 91 38.00 -1.71 -22.20
N MET A 92 37.43 -0.59 -22.64
CA MET A 92 36.54 0.22 -21.81
C MET A 92 35.59 1.01 -22.70
N LYS A 93 34.38 1.26 -22.19
CA LYS A 93 33.38 2.08 -22.86
C LYS A 93 32.60 2.91 -21.86
N ALA A 94 32.50 4.21 -22.08
CA ALA A 94 31.78 5.15 -21.23
C ALA A 94 30.94 6.12 -22.07
N LYS A 95 29.81 6.58 -21.52
CA LYS A 95 28.91 7.54 -22.18
C LYS A 95 28.91 8.87 -21.44
N ALA A 96 29.49 9.92 -22.01
CA ALA A 96 29.59 11.23 -21.38
C ALA A 96 28.37 12.09 -21.73
N ARG A 97 27.73 12.69 -20.73
CA ARG A 97 26.53 13.53 -20.88
C ARG A 97 26.88 14.99 -21.11
N SER A 98 26.11 15.65 -21.98
CA SER A 98 26.22 17.10 -22.20
C SER A 98 25.87 17.87 -20.92
N GLY A 99 26.65 18.91 -20.61
CA GLY A 99 26.42 19.76 -19.43
C GLY A 99 26.90 19.18 -18.09
N ALA A 100 27.52 18.00 -18.08
CA ALA A 100 28.20 17.50 -16.89
C ALA A 100 29.51 18.30 -16.66
N PRO A 101 29.71 18.92 -15.48
CA PRO A 101 30.92 19.71 -15.21
C PRO A 101 32.20 18.85 -15.12
N GLU A 102 32.05 17.54 -14.94
CA GLU A 102 33.13 16.55 -14.87
C GLU A 102 33.01 15.58 -16.06
N GLY A 103 34.13 15.25 -16.70
CA GLY A 103 34.14 14.30 -17.82
C GLY A 103 34.13 12.85 -17.37
N ASN A 104 33.85 11.95 -18.29
CA ASN A 104 34.06 10.53 -18.06
C ASN A 104 35.52 10.16 -18.27
N THR A 105 36.08 9.44 -17.31
CA THR A 105 37.45 8.94 -17.36
C THR A 105 37.49 7.51 -17.88
N ALA A 106 38.25 7.26 -18.94
CA ALA A 106 38.66 5.93 -19.38
C ALA A 106 40.08 5.65 -18.91
N VAL A 107 40.28 4.47 -18.33
CA VAL A 107 41.57 4.07 -17.76
C VAL A 107 42.02 2.72 -18.30
N VAL A 108 43.33 2.53 -18.48
CA VAL A 108 43.91 1.24 -18.88
C VAL A 108 45.34 1.09 -18.36
N VAL A 109 45.76 -0.16 -18.14
CA VAL A 109 47.17 -0.52 -18.05
C VAL A 109 47.53 -1.29 -19.32
N ALA A 110 48.52 -0.80 -20.08
CA ALA A 110 48.91 -1.43 -21.33
C ALA A 110 49.53 -2.82 -21.09
N GLU A 111 48.98 -3.83 -21.75
CA GLU A 111 49.46 -5.22 -21.69
C GLU A 111 50.72 -5.41 -22.57
N ILE A 112 50.80 -4.67 -23.68
CA ILE A 112 51.90 -4.72 -24.65
C ILE A 112 52.33 -3.31 -25.04
N THR A 113 53.57 -3.18 -25.51
CA THR A 113 54.07 -1.92 -26.07
C THR A 113 53.50 -1.73 -27.48
N ALA A 114 52.53 -0.83 -27.64
CA ALA A 114 51.87 -0.57 -28.91
C ALA A 114 51.03 0.73 -28.89
N SER A 115 50.43 1.07 -30.03
CA SER A 115 49.49 2.19 -30.15
C SER A 115 48.07 1.75 -29.81
N TYR A 116 47.55 2.23 -28.68
CA TYR A 116 46.16 2.09 -28.28
C TYR A 116 45.33 3.23 -28.89
N PHE A 117 44.02 3.04 -28.95
CA PHE A 117 43.14 4.03 -29.59
C PHE A 117 41.99 4.45 -28.68
N VAL A 118 41.76 5.75 -28.62
CA VAL A 118 40.57 6.34 -28.02
C VAL A 118 39.62 6.75 -29.13
N LYS A 119 38.42 6.18 -29.15
CA LYS A 119 37.37 6.50 -30.11
C LYS A 119 36.31 7.37 -29.43
N ILE A 120 35.92 8.44 -30.11
CA ILE A 120 34.83 9.33 -29.71
C ILE A 120 33.77 9.33 -30.81
N ALA A 121 32.52 9.10 -30.44
CA ALA A 121 31.37 9.12 -31.35
C ALA A 121 30.13 9.74 -30.68
N ALA A 122 29.20 10.25 -31.48
CA ALA A 122 27.91 10.69 -30.96
C ALA A 122 27.05 9.48 -30.55
N THR A 123 26.26 9.63 -29.48
CA THR A 123 25.35 8.56 -29.04
C THR A 123 24.17 8.36 -29.99
N ASN A 124 23.77 9.42 -30.69
CA ASN A 124 22.85 9.39 -31.81
C ASN A 124 23.59 9.89 -33.05
N ALA A 125 23.77 9.00 -34.02
CA ALA A 125 24.50 9.28 -35.25
C ALA A 125 23.81 10.31 -36.16
N GLU A 126 22.53 10.60 -35.94
CA GLU A 126 21.79 11.63 -36.67
C GLU A 126 22.11 13.05 -36.19
N LEU A 127 22.82 13.20 -35.07
CA LEU A 127 23.22 14.50 -34.54
C LEU A 127 24.36 15.09 -35.37
N GLU A 128 24.22 16.36 -35.73
CA GLU A 128 25.25 17.17 -36.37
C GLU A 128 25.89 18.12 -35.35
N ASN A 129 27.17 18.43 -35.53
CA ASN A 129 27.92 19.40 -34.73
C ASN A 129 27.97 19.03 -33.23
N VAL A 130 28.23 17.76 -32.92
CA VAL A 130 28.42 17.30 -31.54
C VAL A 130 29.81 17.69 -31.06
N GLU A 131 29.89 18.70 -30.21
CA GLU A 131 31.13 19.22 -29.63
C GLU A 131 31.49 18.45 -28.36
N TYR A 132 32.78 18.11 -28.26
CA TYR A 132 33.35 17.49 -27.08
C TYR A 132 34.74 18.03 -26.78
N ARG A 133 35.16 17.85 -25.53
CA ARG A 133 36.53 18.08 -25.07
C ARG A 133 37.13 16.75 -24.61
N ILE A 134 38.31 16.41 -25.10
CA ILE A 134 39.07 15.24 -24.65
C ILE A 134 40.41 15.69 -24.08
N ARG A 135 40.85 15.07 -22.99
CA ARG A 135 42.11 15.38 -22.32
C ARG A 135 42.82 14.11 -21.90
N LEU A 136 44.12 14.04 -22.17
CA LEU A 136 44.99 13.04 -21.55
C LEU A 136 45.37 13.52 -20.14
N VAL A 137 44.79 12.89 -19.12
CA VAL A 137 44.88 13.33 -17.72
C VAL A 137 46.15 12.77 -17.07
N GLU A 138 46.40 11.47 -17.21
CA GLU A 138 47.58 10.80 -16.67
C GLU A 138 48.17 9.81 -17.66
N MET A 139 49.50 9.74 -17.68
CA MET A 139 50.27 8.71 -18.35
C MET A 139 51.54 8.45 -17.54
N ARG A 140 51.66 7.29 -16.92
CA ARG A 140 52.76 6.94 -15.99
C ARG A 140 52.88 5.43 -15.84
N GLU A 141 53.91 4.96 -15.16
CA GLU A 141 53.98 3.55 -14.75
C GLU A 141 52.79 3.18 -13.84
N ALA A 142 52.20 2.00 -14.08
CA ALA A 142 51.04 1.55 -13.32
C ALA A 142 51.44 1.07 -11.92
N SER A 143 50.73 1.56 -10.91
CA SER A 143 50.78 1.05 -9.55
C SER A 143 49.95 -0.24 -9.42
N ALA A 144 50.05 -0.90 -8.26
CA ALA A 144 49.18 -2.03 -7.94
C ALA A 144 47.70 -1.62 -7.88
N GLN A 145 47.40 -0.40 -7.41
CA GLN A 145 46.04 0.13 -7.35
C GLN A 145 45.46 0.38 -8.74
N ASP A 146 46.28 0.90 -9.67
CA ASP A 146 45.84 1.12 -11.06
C ASP A 146 45.53 -0.19 -11.76
N ARG A 147 46.40 -1.21 -11.59
CA ARG A 147 46.18 -2.55 -12.12
C ARG A 147 44.89 -3.16 -11.57
N ALA A 148 44.66 -3.04 -10.26
CA ALA A 148 43.43 -3.51 -9.64
C ALA A 148 42.20 -2.77 -10.19
N ARG A 149 42.24 -1.44 -10.30
CA ARG A 149 41.13 -0.65 -10.84
C ARG A 149 40.79 -1.03 -12.28
N CYS A 150 41.78 -1.13 -13.16
CA CYS A 150 41.57 -1.52 -14.56
C CYS A 150 40.99 -2.93 -14.68
N GLN A 151 41.42 -3.87 -13.81
CA GLN A 151 40.85 -5.21 -13.78
C GLN A 151 39.38 -5.20 -13.29
N GLY A 152 39.07 -4.35 -12.32
CA GLY A 152 37.70 -4.09 -11.86
C GLY A 152 36.82 -3.55 -12.98
N ASP A 153 37.27 -2.52 -13.70
CA ASP A 153 36.54 -1.92 -14.84
C ASP A 153 36.28 -2.94 -15.95
N TYR A 154 37.28 -3.77 -16.29
CA TYR A 154 37.15 -4.82 -17.29
C TYR A 154 36.08 -5.86 -16.90
N LEU A 155 36.12 -6.35 -15.66
CA LEU A 155 35.15 -7.32 -15.17
C LEU A 155 33.74 -6.72 -15.05
N PHE A 156 33.63 -5.47 -14.61
CA PHE A 156 32.37 -4.76 -14.56
C PHE A 156 31.75 -4.64 -15.95
N ALA A 157 32.56 -4.25 -16.96
CA ALA A 157 32.11 -4.18 -18.35
C ALA A 157 31.66 -5.55 -18.88
N ALA A 158 32.40 -6.63 -18.57
CA ALA A 158 31.98 -7.99 -18.93
C ALA A 158 30.65 -8.39 -18.25
N GLY A 159 30.42 -7.96 -17.00
CA GLY A 159 29.14 -8.13 -16.30
C GLY A 159 28.00 -7.39 -17.02
N GLU A 160 28.22 -6.14 -17.41
CA GLU A 160 27.26 -5.34 -18.18
C GLU A 160 26.91 -5.96 -19.54
N GLU A 161 27.90 -6.53 -20.24
CA GLU A 161 27.66 -7.26 -21.50
C GLU A 161 26.74 -8.47 -21.27
N LEU A 162 27.00 -9.26 -20.22
CA LEU A 162 26.17 -10.40 -19.85
C LEU A 162 24.75 -9.96 -19.43
N TYR A 163 24.63 -8.91 -18.63
CA TYR A 163 23.34 -8.32 -18.26
C TYR A 163 22.57 -7.82 -19.50
N GLY A 164 23.27 -7.22 -20.46
CA GLY A 164 22.72 -6.73 -21.73
C GLY A 164 22.07 -7.81 -22.60
N LEU A 165 22.42 -9.09 -22.42
CA LEU A 165 21.78 -10.22 -23.09
C LEU A 165 20.34 -10.48 -22.62
N ARG A 166 19.95 -9.92 -21.46
CA ARG A 166 18.56 -9.87 -20.96
C ARG A 166 17.87 -11.22 -20.76
N THR A 167 18.65 -12.28 -20.49
CA THR A 167 18.15 -13.63 -20.20
C THR A 167 18.39 -14.00 -18.74
N ARG A 168 17.41 -14.67 -18.13
CA ARG A 168 17.47 -15.05 -16.71
C ARG A 168 18.60 -16.04 -16.43
N GLU A 169 18.91 -16.89 -17.40
CA GLU A 169 19.96 -17.91 -17.31
C GLU A 169 21.37 -17.29 -17.25
N ILE A 170 21.55 -16.08 -17.80
CA ILE A 170 22.85 -15.40 -17.89
C ILE A 170 23.08 -14.45 -16.71
N TYR A 171 22.03 -13.94 -16.07
CA TYR A 171 22.14 -13.03 -14.93
C TYR A 171 23.01 -13.54 -13.76
N PRO A 172 23.04 -14.84 -13.40
CA PRO A 172 23.99 -15.34 -12.40
C PRO A 172 25.46 -15.11 -12.79
N ALA A 173 25.80 -15.28 -14.06
CA ALA A 173 27.17 -15.04 -14.55
C ALA A 173 27.52 -13.54 -14.51
N ALA A 174 26.55 -12.65 -14.81
CA ALA A 174 26.74 -11.21 -14.65
C ALA A 174 27.00 -10.84 -13.18
N ILE A 175 26.22 -11.41 -12.26
CA ILE A 175 26.40 -11.22 -10.80
C ILE A 175 27.79 -11.63 -10.35
N GLU A 176 28.28 -12.79 -10.79
CA GLU A 176 29.64 -13.25 -10.48
C GLU A 176 30.70 -12.23 -10.96
N LYS A 177 30.54 -11.69 -12.18
CA LYS A 177 31.46 -10.65 -12.68
C LYS A 177 31.45 -9.39 -11.81
N TYR A 178 30.29 -8.93 -11.35
CA TYR A 178 30.20 -7.78 -10.45
C TYR A 178 30.82 -8.05 -9.07
N GLU A 179 30.72 -9.27 -8.54
CA GLU A 179 31.34 -9.65 -7.26
C GLU A 179 32.88 -9.68 -7.35
N VAL A 180 33.41 -10.20 -8.45
CA VAL A 180 34.86 -10.18 -8.68
C VAL A 180 35.33 -8.74 -8.94
N ALA A 181 34.58 -7.94 -9.72
CA ALA A 181 34.88 -6.53 -9.94
C ALA A 181 34.94 -5.73 -8.62
N PHE A 182 33.97 -5.96 -7.72
CA PHE A 182 33.96 -5.36 -6.38
C PHE A 182 35.26 -5.62 -5.61
N SER A 183 35.75 -6.86 -5.64
CA SER A 183 36.98 -7.26 -4.94
C SER A 183 38.21 -6.51 -5.49
N PHE A 184 38.25 -6.25 -6.79
CA PHE A 184 39.31 -5.45 -7.42
C PHE A 184 39.18 -3.96 -7.11
N TYR A 185 37.97 -3.40 -7.12
CA TYR A 185 37.76 -2.01 -6.69
C TYR A 185 38.13 -1.80 -5.21
N GLN A 186 37.89 -2.80 -4.37
CA GLN A 186 38.31 -2.78 -2.97
C GLN A 186 39.84 -2.73 -2.84
N GLN A 187 40.57 -3.52 -3.65
CA GLN A 187 42.04 -3.47 -3.68
C GLN A 187 42.57 -2.13 -4.21
N ALA A 188 41.85 -1.52 -5.15
CA ALA A 188 42.18 -0.20 -5.68
C ALA A 188 41.84 0.96 -4.72
N GLY A 189 41.03 0.71 -3.68
CA GLY A 189 40.47 1.77 -2.83
C GLY A 189 39.45 2.66 -3.54
N ASP A 190 38.81 2.15 -4.61
CA ASP A 190 37.83 2.88 -5.41
C ASP A 190 36.41 2.72 -4.83
N TRP A 191 36.05 3.62 -3.91
CA TRP A 191 34.72 3.63 -3.27
C TRP A 191 33.57 3.76 -4.27
N TYR A 192 33.78 4.48 -5.38
CA TYR A 192 32.76 4.64 -6.41
C TYR A 192 32.55 3.34 -7.18
N GLY A 193 33.64 2.71 -7.65
CA GLY A 193 33.60 1.42 -8.33
C GLY A 193 33.00 0.32 -7.45
N MET A 194 33.34 0.29 -6.16
CA MET A 194 32.75 -0.62 -5.18
C MET A 194 31.22 -0.43 -5.06
N ALA A 195 30.77 0.81 -4.92
CA ALA A 195 29.34 1.12 -4.81
C ALA A 195 28.58 0.76 -6.10
N LEU A 196 29.15 1.07 -7.27
CA LEU A 196 28.57 0.79 -8.57
C LEU A 196 28.42 -0.72 -8.81
N ALA A 197 29.47 -1.51 -8.53
CA ALA A 197 29.41 -2.98 -8.69
C ALA A 197 28.30 -3.62 -7.84
N ILE A 198 28.17 -3.20 -6.57
CA ILE A 198 27.12 -3.70 -5.67
C ILE A 198 25.73 -3.23 -6.12
N GLU A 199 25.58 -1.97 -6.52
CA GLU A 199 24.30 -1.44 -7.00
C GLU A 199 23.82 -2.22 -8.22
N THR A 200 24.70 -2.44 -9.20
CA THR A 200 24.35 -3.13 -10.44
C THR A 200 24.08 -4.63 -10.20
N LYS A 201 24.78 -5.25 -9.25
CA LYS A 201 24.39 -6.57 -8.71
C LYS A 201 22.97 -6.51 -8.14
N GLY A 202 22.65 -5.49 -7.35
CA GLY A 202 21.32 -5.25 -6.77
C GLY A 202 20.23 -5.14 -7.84
N VAL A 203 20.47 -4.38 -8.91
CA VAL A 203 19.57 -4.27 -10.08
C VAL A 203 19.40 -5.62 -10.79
N THR A 204 20.46 -6.40 -10.92
CA THR A 204 20.40 -7.73 -11.55
C THR A 204 19.59 -8.71 -10.72
N LEU A 205 19.79 -8.72 -9.40
CA LEU A 205 18.99 -9.50 -8.44
C LEU A 205 17.52 -9.09 -8.46
N TYR A 206 17.26 -7.79 -8.59
CA TYR A 206 15.91 -7.26 -8.75
C TYR A 206 15.23 -7.84 -10.01
N ALA A 207 15.94 -7.86 -11.15
CA ALA A 207 15.44 -8.42 -12.41
C ALA A 207 15.16 -9.92 -12.33
N LEU A 208 15.91 -10.66 -11.50
CA LEU A 208 15.61 -12.07 -11.19
C LEU A 208 14.35 -12.22 -10.32
N GLY A 209 13.98 -11.20 -9.55
CA GLY A 209 12.89 -11.21 -8.58
C GLY A 209 13.36 -11.44 -7.13
N ASN A 210 14.67 -11.46 -6.90
CA ASN A 210 15.28 -11.66 -5.58
C ASN A 210 15.31 -10.35 -4.79
N TYR A 211 14.13 -9.83 -4.42
CA TYR A 211 14.01 -8.50 -3.79
C TYR A 211 14.77 -8.35 -2.46
N SER A 212 14.96 -9.44 -1.70
CA SER A 212 15.69 -9.40 -0.42
C SER A 212 17.18 -9.23 -0.59
N GLU A 213 17.80 -10.00 -1.49
CA GLU A 213 19.22 -9.84 -1.80
C GLU A 213 19.48 -8.53 -2.54
N SER A 214 18.55 -8.11 -3.40
CA SER A 214 18.59 -6.81 -4.08
C SER A 214 18.60 -5.65 -3.09
N LEU A 215 17.71 -5.67 -2.08
CA LEU A 215 17.67 -4.65 -1.04
C LEU A 215 18.97 -4.62 -0.25
N ALA A 216 19.47 -5.79 0.18
CA ALA A 216 20.71 -5.89 0.92
C ALA A 216 21.90 -5.31 0.13
N ALA A 217 21.95 -5.55 -1.18
CA ALA A 217 22.96 -4.94 -2.05
C ALA A 217 22.84 -3.41 -2.08
N PHE A 218 21.63 -2.85 -2.29
CA PHE A 218 21.45 -1.40 -2.29
C PHE A 218 21.79 -0.75 -0.94
N GLU A 219 21.40 -1.35 0.17
CA GLU A 219 21.73 -0.89 1.52
C GLU A 219 23.25 -0.95 1.79
N GLN A 220 23.94 -1.94 1.23
CA GLN A 220 25.41 -2.04 1.30
C GLN A 220 26.10 -0.98 0.42
N SER A 221 25.50 -0.60 -0.72
CA SER A 221 26.06 0.39 -1.66
C SER A 221 25.96 1.84 -1.12
N LEU A 222 24.88 2.18 -0.41
CA LEU A 222 24.62 3.53 0.10
C LEU A 222 25.74 4.13 0.99
N PRO A 223 26.33 3.43 1.97
CA PRO A 223 27.45 3.97 2.74
C PRO A 223 28.75 4.08 1.92
N LEU A 224 28.93 3.23 0.90
CA LEU A 224 30.11 3.29 0.02
C LEU A 224 30.04 4.51 -0.89
N ILE A 225 28.88 4.79 -1.49
CA ILE A 225 28.73 5.95 -2.37
C ILE A 225 28.89 7.27 -1.61
N ARG A 226 28.43 7.33 -0.35
CA ARG A 226 28.66 8.50 0.53
C ARG A 226 30.13 8.74 0.86
N LYS A 227 30.95 7.68 0.91
CA LYS A 227 32.42 7.80 1.08
C LYS A 227 33.12 8.23 -0.21
N ALA A 228 32.53 7.97 -1.37
CA ALA A 228 33.13 8.31 -2.66
C ALA A 228 33.19 9.82 -2.94
N GLY A 229 32.37 10.62 -2.25
CA GLY A 229 32.42 12.09 -2.28
C GLY A 229 31.09 12.73 -2.65
N THR A 230 31.15 13.94 -3.22
CA THR A 230 29.97 14.75 -3.57
C THR A 230 29.94 15.18 -5.03
N GLN A 231 30.73 14.51 -5.89
CA GLN A 231 30.75 14.76 -7.32
C GLN A 231 29.39 14.42 -7.97
N THR A 232 29.07 15.06 -9.09
CA THR A 232 27.79 14.88 -9.80
C THR A 232 27.50 13.41 -10.13
N LYS A 233 28.52 12.64 -10.56
CA LYS A 233 28.38 11.20 -10.83
C LYS A 233 28.06 10.37 -9.58
N VAL A 234 28.60 10.77 -8.43
CA VAL A 234 28.40 10.11 -7.12
C VAL A 234 26.96 10.37 -6.64
N LEU A 235 26.53 11.64 -6.67
CA LEU A 235 25.17 12.03 -6.31
C LEU A 235 24.11 11.41 -7.24
N THR A 236 24.43 11.26 -8.54
CA THR A 236 23.54 10.57 -9.49
C THR A 236 23.35 9.10 -9.12
N LEU A 237 24.44 8.41 -8.76
CA LEU A 237 24.38 7.02 -8.32
C LEU A 237 23.65 6.89 -6.96
N GLU A 238 23.89 7.81 -6.02
CA GLU A 238 23.13 7.87 -4.76
C GLU A 238 21.62 8.05 -5.01
N ALA A 239 21.23 8.92 -5.93
CA ALA A 239 19.83 9.12 -6.32
C ALA A 239 19.21 7.84 -6.91
N ASN A 240 19.95 7.14 -7.79
CA ASN A 240 19.50 5.88 -8.38
C ASN A 240 19.31 4.79 -7.33
N ILE A 241 20.28 4.61 -6.42
CA ILE A 241 20.19 3.64 -5.31
C ILE A 241 18.98 3.95 -4.45
N THR A 242 18.81 5.22 -4.06
CA THR A 242 17.68 5.69 -3.24
C THR A 242 16.35 5.40 -3.92
N ASN A 243 16.22 5.69 -5.22
CA ASN A 243 15.01 5.39 -5.99
C ASN A 243 14.75 3.87 -6.11
N ASN A 244 15.78 3.06 -6.31
CA ASN A 244 15.65 1.61 -6.41
C ASN A 244 15.22 0.98 -5.08
N ILE A 245 15.74 1.46 -3.95
CA ILE A 245 15.27 1.07 -2.61
C ILE A 245 13.78 1.42 -2.46
N GLY A 246 13.38 2.64 -2.85
CA GLY A 246 11.97 3.04 -2.90
C GLY A 246 11.11 2.09 -3.74
N GLY A 247 11.61 1.66 -4.90
CA GLY A 247 10.96 0.68 -5.78
C GLY A 247 10.80 -0.71 -5.17
N ILE A 248 11.78 -1.19 -4.39
CA ILE A 248 11.67 -2.45 -3.64
C ILE A 248 10.60 -2.34 -2.56
N TYR A 249 10.65 -1.29 -1.73
CA TYR A 249 9.63 -1.09 -0.69
C TYR A 249 8.25 -0.95 -1.31
N TYR A 250 8.12 -0.24 -2.43
CA TYR A 250 6.87 -0.16 -3.20
C TYR A 250 6.38 -1.54 -3.63
N SER A 251 7.27 -2.38 -4.17
CA SER A 251 6.93 -3.74 -4.63
C SER A 251 6.63 -4.71 -3.49
N ARG A 252 7.18 -4.45 -2.32
CA ARG A 252 6.83 -5.14 -1.08
C ARG A 252 5.52 -4.67 -0.48
N TYR A 253 4.95 -3.57 -0.98
CA TYR A 253 3.79 -2.85 -0.46
C TYR A 253 4.08 -1.91 0.74
N ASP A 254 5.33 -1.62 1.09
CA ASP A 254 5.66 -0.67 2.16
C ASP A 254 5.63 0.75 1.57
N ARG A 255 4.44 1.33 1.56
CA ARG A 255 4.17 2.60 0.89
C ARG A 255 4.77 3.79 1.62
N GLN A 256 4.83 3.77 2.96
CA GLN A 256 5.40 4.87 3.74
C GLN A 256 6.91 4.96 3.55
N THR A 257 7.61 3.83 3.65
CA THR A 257 9.05 3.80 3.42
C THR A 257 9.38 4.10 1.96
N ALA A 258 8.61 3.55 1.01
CA ALA A 258 8.78 3.87 -0.41
C ALA A 258 8.62 5.37 -0.70
N LEU A 259 7.60 6.01 -0.11
CA LEU A 259 7.35 7.45 -0.27
C LEU A 259 8.54 8.28 0.21
N ALA A 260 9.10 7.96 1.39
CA ALA A 260 10.26 8.66 1.93
C ALA A 260 11.48 8.57 0.98
N TYR A 261 11.77 7.37 0.46
CA TYR A 261 12.87 7.17 -0.48
C TYR A 261 12.63 7.86 -1.83
N PHE A 262 11.41 7.82 -2.38
CA PHE A 262 11.11 8.54 -3.62
C PHE A 262 11.19 10.06 -3.47
N LEU A 263 10.76 10.62 -2.34
CA LEU A 263 10.93 12.05 -2.05
C LEU A 263 12.41 12.44 -1.94
N GLN A 264 13.22 11.62 -1.27
CA GLN A 264 14.67 11.82 -1.18
C GLN A 264 15.32 11.77 -2.57
N ALA A 265 14.99 10.77 -3.39
CA ALA A 265 15.52 10.62 -4.74
C ALA A 265 15.10 11.78 -5.65
N ALA A 266 13.83 12.21 -5.60
CA ALA A 266 13.33 13.37 -6.34
C ALA A 266 14.13 14.64 -5.97
N GLY A 267 14.38 14.88 -4.68
CA GLY A 267 15.19 16.00 -4.22
C GLY A 267 16.64 15.96 -4.71
N LEU A 268 17.24 14.77 -4.80
CA LEU A 268 18.59 14.61 -5.38
C LEU A 268 18.57 14.89 -6.90
N TYR A 269 17.61 14.35 -7.64
CA TYR A 269 17.50 14.60 -9.08
C TYR A 269 17.22 16.06 -9.41
N ALA A 270 16.40 16.75 -8.62
CA ALA A 270 16.14 18.18 -8.76
C ALA A 270 17.42 19.01 -8.59
N ARG A 271 18.25 18.71 -7.57
CA ARG A 271 19.55 19.37 -7.36
C ARG A 271 20.53 19.14 -8.51
N LEU A 272 20.45 17.96 -9.13
CA LEU A 272 21.27 17.58 -10.28
C LEU A 272 20.74 18.13 -11.62
N GLY A 273 19.59 18.82 -11.62
CA GLY A 273 18.92 19.25 -12.86
C GLY A 273 18.42 18.08 -13.73
N ASN A 274 18.35 16.86 -13.19
CA ASN A 274 17.87 15.69 -13.90
C ASN A 274 16.33 15.63 -13.86
N GLN A 275 15.71 16.53 -14.61
CA GLN A 275 14.26 16.71 -14.64
C GLN A 275 13.49 15.44 -15.08
N GLY A 276 14.10 14.62 -15.94
CA GLY A 276 13.49 13.37 -16.39
C GLY A 276 13.30 12.37 -15.24
N SER A 277 14.38 12.10 -14.49
CA SER A 277 14.32 11.20 -13.33
C SER A 277 13.51 11.78 -12.16
N GLU A 278 13.57 13.10 -11.96
CA GLU A 278 12.70 13.80 -11.01
C GLU A 278 11.22 13.52 -11.32
N ALA A 279 10.78 13.72 -12.57
CA ALA A 279 9.40 13.46 -12.99
C ALA A 279 8.98 11.99 -12.83
N SER A 280 9.90 11.04 -13.03
CA SER A 280 9.64 9.62 -12.75
C SER A 280 9.39 9.37 -11.25
N CYS A 281 10.19 9.97 -10.36
CA CYS A 281 9.95 9.88 -8.92
C CYS A 281 8.62 10.53 -8.51
N LEU A 282 8.28 11.70 -9.08
CA LEU A 282 6.98 12.35 -8.85
C LEU A 282 5.80 11.46 -9.28
N SER A 283 5.94 10.74 -10.40
CA SER A 283 4.93 9.77 -10.85
C SER A 283 4.78 8.58 -9.88
N ASN A 284 5.90 8.09 -9.32
CA ASN A 284 5.86 7.03 -8.30
C ASN A 284 5.21 7.50 -6.99
N ILE A 285 5.50 8.74 -6.57
CA ILE A 285 4.87 9.39 -5.41
C ILE A 285 3.36 9.50 -5.63
N ALA A 286 2.94 9.98 -6.81
CA ALA A 286 1.53 10.07 -7.18
C ALA A 286 0.82 8.70 -7.11
N SER A 287 1.48 7.66 -7.64
CA SER A 287 0.97 6.28 -7.56
C SER A 287 0.77 5.81 -6.12
N ILE A 288 1.70 6.12 -5.21
CA ILE A 288 1.54 5.82 -3.78
C ILE A 288 0.31 6.50 -3.21
N TYR A 289 0.13 7.81 -3.43
CA TYR A 289 -1.04 8.55 -2.94
C TYR A 289 -2.36 7.95 -3.46
N CYS A 290 -2.40 7.54 -4.73
CA CYS A 290 -3.53 6.84 -5.33
C CYS A 290 -3.84 5.54 -4.56
N LEU A 291 -2.81 4.71 -4.32
CA LEU A 291 -2.96 3.43 -3.62
C LEU A 291 -3.27 3.56 -2.13
N THR A 292 -2.93 4.68 -1.50
CA THR A 292 -3.28 4.97 -0.10
C THR A 292 -4.64 5.66 0.06
N GLY A 293 -5.42 5.80 -1.03
CA GLY A 293 -6.76 6.37 -0.98
C GLY A 293 -6.79 7.91 -0.90
N GLN A 294 -5.76 8.58 -1.42
CA GLN A 294 -5.67 10.04 -1.51
C GLN A 294 -5.56 10.47 -3.00
N PRO A 295 -6.60 10.22 -3.81
CA PRO A 295 -6.55 10.47 -5.25
C PRO A 295 -6.40 11.95 -5.63
N GLU A 296 -6.86 12.89 -4.81
CA GLU A 296 -6.68 14.33 -5.06
C GLU A 296 -5.21 14.76 -4.96
N GLU A 297 -4.47 14.26 -3.97
CA GLU A 297 -3.02 14.51 -3.86
C GLU A 297 -2.26 13.84 -5.00
N SER A 298 -2.64 12.61 -5.36
CA SER A 298 -2.11 11.90 -6.53
C SER A 298 -2.20 12.73 -7.82
N LEU A 299 -3.35 13.36 -8.09
CA LEU A 299 -3.53 14.21 -9.26
C LEU A 299 -2.54 15.38 -9.30
N LYS A 300 -2.25 16.03 -8.17
CA LYS A 300 -1.28 17.14 -8.10
C LYS A 300 0.13 16.70 -8.49
N TRP A 301 0.57 15.54 -7.97
CA TRP A 301 1.89 15.00 -8.27
C TRP A 301 2.02 14.53 -9.73
N TYR A 302 0.98 13.86 -10.27
CA TYR A 302 0.98 13.51 -11.69
C TYR A 302 0.97 14.73 -12.61
N GLU A 303 0.27 15.81 -12.23
CA GLU A 303 0.26 17.07 -13.01
C GLU A 303 1.66 17.69 -13.05
N GLN A 304 2.37 17.76 -11.92
CA GLN A 304 3.76 18.22 -11.87
C GLN A 304 4.68 17.37 -12.74
N ALA A 305 4.58 16.03 -12.63
CA ALA A 305 5.35 15.11 -13.44
C ALA A 305 5.07 15.29 -14.95
N LEU A 306 3.80 15.42 -15.33
CA LEU A 306 3.39 15.59 -16.72
C LEU A 306 3.89 16.91 -17.31
N GLN A 307 3.86 18.01 -16.55
CA GLN A 307 4.39 19.30 -17.00
C GLN A 307 5.88 19.23 -17.33
N ILE A 308 6.67 18.52 -16.53
CA ILE A 308 8.09 18.28 -16.82
C ILE A 308 8.23 17.41 -18.07
N GLN A 309 7.47 16.33 -18.18
CA GLN A 309 7.56 15.39 -19.31
C GLN A 309 7.10 16.02 -20.64
N LEU A 310 6.17 16.98 -20.61
CA LEU A 310 5.78 17.79 -21.77
C LEU A 310 6.92 18.68 -22.24
N LYS A 311 7.62 19.35 -21.32
CA LYS A 311 8.82 20.16 -21.65
C LYS A 311 9.94 19.33 -22.26
N LEU A 312 10.06 18.06 -21.84
CA LEU A 312 11.08 17.13 -22.32
C LEU A 312 10.66 16.32 -23.58
N ASP A 313 9.45 16.52 -24.11
CA ASP A 313 8.80 15.67 -25.15
C ASP A 313 8.92 14.16 -24.87
N ASN A 314 8.87 13.77 -23.59
CA ASN A 314 8.98 12.36 -23.18
C ASN A 314 7.62 11.66 -23.26
N ARG A 315 7.19 11.35 -24.49
CA ARG A 315 5.87 10.75 -24.81
C ARG A 315 5.55 9.48 -24.03
N LEU A 316 6.56 8.66 -23.76
CA LEU A 316 6.42 7.45 -22.95
C LEU A 316 5.92 7.79 -21.54
N HIS A 317 6.60 8.71 -20.87
CA HIS A 317 6.25 9.07 -19.50
C HIS A 317 4.96 9.90 -19.45
N GLN A 318 4.69 10.73 -20.47
CA GLN A 318 3.39 11.40 -20.62
C GLN A 318 2.24 10.39 -20.64
N ALA A 319 2.38 9.29 -21.40
CA ALA A 319 1.37 8.24 -21.47
C ALA A 319 1.15 7.54 -20.11
N ILE A 320 2.22 7.33 -19.35
CA ILE A 320 2.16 6.78 -17.98
C ILE A 320 1.45 7.75 -17.03
N ALA A 321 1.76 9.04 -17.10
CA ALA A 321 1.14 10.05 -16.25
C ALA A 321 -0.36 10.21 -16.56
N HIS A 322 -0.76 10.25 -17.83
CA HIS A 322 -2.18 10.25 -18.24
C HIS A 322 -2.93 9.04 -17.69
N HIS A 323 -2.33 7.86 -17.77
CA HIS A 323 -2.92 6.65 -17.20
C HIS A 323 -3.08 6.72 -15.68
N GLY A 324 -2.05 7.18 -14.96
CA GLY A 324 -2.09 7.36 -13.51
C GLY A 324 -3.16 8.36 -13.06
N ARG A 325 -3.33 9.46 -13.80
CA ARG A 325 -4.41 10.42 -13.60
C ARG A 325 -5.78 9.81 -13.85
N ALA A 326 -5.92 8.99 -14.89
CA ALA A 326 -7.17 8.29 -15.16
C ALA A 326 -7.57 7.37 -14.01
N SER A 327 -6.62 6.64 -13.41
CA SER A 327 -6.88 5.85 -12.19
C SER A 327 -7.29 6.72 -11.01
N ALA A 328 -6.66 7.89 -10.81
CA ALA A 328 -7.03 8.80 -9.74
C ALA A 328 -8.44 9.39 -9.94
N TYR A 329 -8.81 9.77 -11.17
CA TYR A 329 -10.17 10.21 -11.50
C TYR A 329 -11.21 9.11 -11.33
N PHE A 330 -10.88 7.85 -11.65
CA PHE A 330 -11.76 6.71 -11.40
C PHE A 330 -12.06 6.55 -9.90
N LEU A 331 -11.04 6.68 -9.03
CA LEU A 331 -11.24 6.63 -7.57
C LEU A 331 -12.05 7.81 -7.01
N LEU A 332 -12.08 8.94 -7.73
CA LEU A 332 -12.94 10.08 -7.44
C LEU A 332 -14.35 9.96 -8.02
N GLU A 333 -14.67 8.82 -8.64
CA GLU A 333 -15.92 8.57 -9.38
C GLU A 333 -16.17 9.57 -10.52
N LYS A 334 -15.11 10.21 -11.03
CA LYS A 334 -15.12 11.12 -12.19
C LYS A 334 -14.80 10.35 -13.46
N TYR A 335 -15.70 9.45 -13.84
CA TYR A 335 -15.46 8.48 -14.91
C TYR A 335 -15.26 9.12 -16.29
N GLU A 336 -15.93 10.23 -16.59
CA GLU A 336 -15.73 10.97 -17.84
C GLU A 336 -14.32 11.55 -17.94
N ASP A 337 -13.80 12.16 -16.87
CA ASP A 337 -12.43 12.68 -16.82
C ASP A 337 -11.40 11.55 -16.96
N ALA A 338 -11.66 10.40 -16.32
CA ALA A 338 -10.83 9.20 -16.44
C ALA A 338 -10.82 8.65 -17.88
N ILE A 339 -11.95 8.68 -18.60
CA ILE A 339 -12.03 8.30 -20.01
C ILE A 339 -11.16 9.23 -20.86
N GLN A 340 -11.26 10.55 -20.67
CA GLN A 340 -10.47 11.52 -21.44
C GLN A 340 -8.96 11.31 -21.24
N GLU A 341 -8.52 11.12 -20.00
CA GLU A 341 -7.10 10.87 -19.70
C GLU A 341 -6.62 9.52 -20.27
N ASN A 342 -7.42 8.45 -20.18
CA ASN A 342 -7.07 7.16 -20.79
C ASN A 342 -6.99 7.24 -22.32
N LEU A 343 -7.87 8.01 -22.99
CA LEU A 343 -7.82 8.20 -24.45
C LEU A 343 -6.53 8.92 -24.88
N LYS A 344 -6.12 9.97 -24.16
CA LYS A 344 -4.83 10.66 -24.40
C LYS A 344 -3.65 9.70 -24.25
N GLY A 345 -3.64 8.91 -23.17
CA GLY A 345 -2.62 7.89 -22.94
C GLY A 345 -2.59 6.82 -24.04
N LEU A 346 -3.76 6.30 -24.45
CA LEU A 346 -3.90 5.32 -25.52
C LEU A 346 -3.37 5.84 -26.86
N GLU A 347 -3.65 7.10 -27.21
CA GLU A 347 -3.13 7.72 -28.43
C GLU A 347 -1.59 7.76 -28.43
N LEU A 348 -0.99 8.14 -27.29
CA LEU A 348 0.47 8.12 -27.14
C LEU A 348 1.03 6.70 -27.25
N TRP A 349 0.39 5.71 -26.63
CA TRP A 349 0.78 4.30 -26.75
C TRP A 349 0.70 3.76 -28.18
N LYS A 350 -0.28 4.22 -28.97
CA LYS A 350 -0.38 3.90 -30.40
C LYS A 350 0.78 4.51 -31.19
N LYS A 351 1.14 5.77 -30.91
CA LYS A 351 2.26 6.48 -31.58
C LYS A 351 3.63 5.88 -31.28
N LEU A 352 3.82 5.30 -30.09
CA LEU A 352 5.11 4.73 -29.67
C LEU A 352 5.45 3.38 -30.34
N GLY A 353 4.47 2.65 -30.90
CA GLY A 353 4.67 1.31 -31.49
C GLY A 353 5.11 0.26 -30.46
N ASN A 354 4.99 -1.05 -30.76
CA ASN A 354 5.46 -2.15 -29.88
C ASN A 354 4.99 -2.08 -28.41
N ASN A 355 3.76 -1.59 -28.16
CA ASN A 355 3.20 -1.35 -26.82
C ASN A 355 1.83 -2.02 -26.62
N SER A 356 1.56 -3.15 -27.28
CA SER A 356 0.26 -3.82 -27.30
C SER A 356 -0.31 -4.11 -25.91
N GLY A 357 0.54 -4.51 -24.94
CA GLY A 357 0.10 -4.70 -23.55
C GLY A 357 -0.37 -3.41 -22.86
N ARG A 358 0.30 -2.26 -23.11
CA ARG A 358 -0.13 -0.95 -22.56
C ARG A 358 -1.39 -0.43 -23.23
N GLN A 359 -1.56 -0.72 -24.52
CA GLN A 359 -2.78 -0.40 -25.25
C GLN A 359 -3.96 -1.24 -24.74
N ALA A 360 -3.77 -2.56 -24.59
CA ALA A 360 -4.77 -3.46 -24.01
C ALA A 360 -5.18 -3.01 -22.60
N LEU A 361 -4.19 -2.63 -21.79
CA LEU A 361 -4.43 -2.09 -20.45
C LEU A 361 -5.27 -0.80 -20.48
N ALA A 362 -4.94 0.16 -21.35
CA ALA A 362 -5.71 1.40 -21.47
C ALA A 362 -7.15 1.13 -21.97
N LEU A 363 -7.32 0.22 -22.94
CA LEU A 363 -8.63 -0.21 -23.44
C LEU A 363 -9.45 -0.91 -22.34
N ARG A 364 -8.81 -1.74 -21.52
CA ARG A 364 -9.44 -2.36 -20.34
C ARG A 364 -10.00 -1.30 -19.39
N TYR A 365 -9.21 -0.29 -19.03
CA TYR A 365 -9.70 0.76 -18.15
C TYR A 365 -10.79 1.62 -18.79
N LEU A 366 -10.74 1.86 -20.10
CA LEU A 366 -11.86 2.50 -20.80
C LEU A 366 -13.13 1.67 -20.63
N ALA A 367 -13.06 0.35 -20.81
CA ALA A 367 -14.20 -0.52 -20.58
C ALA A 367 -14.73 -0.46 -19.14
N GLU A 368 -13.84 -0.47 -18.13
CA GLU A 368 -14.23 -0.32 -16.72
C GLU A 368 -14.95 1.01 -16.44
N ASN A 369 -14.45 2.12 -17.01
CA ASN A 369 -15.09 3.42 -16.85
C ASN A 369 -16.46 3.48 -17.55
N TYR A 370 -16.59 2.93 -18.76
CA TYR A 370 -17.90 2.85 -19.44
C TYR A 370 -18.89 1.94 -18.70
N LEU A 371 -18.42 0.86 -18.10
CA LEU A 371 -19.26 -0.01 -17.27
C LEU A 371 -19.73 0.74 -16.01
N ALA A 372 -18.86 1.51 -15.35
CA ALA A 372 -19.23 2.35 -14.21
C ALA A 372 -20.28 3.42 -14.59
N LEU A 373 -20.20 3.96 -15.81
CA LEU A 373 -21.20 4.86 -16.39
C LEU A 373 -22.48 4.16 -16.90
N GLN A 374 -22.66 2.87 -16.60
CA GLN A 374 -23.82 2.08 -17.05
C GLN A 374 -23.97 2.04 -18.59
N GLN A 375 -22.85 2.04 -19.32
CA GLN A 375 -22.79 1.92 -20.78
C GLN A 375 -22.11 0.60 -21.19
N PRO A 376 -22.72 -0.58 -20.90
CA PRO A 376 -22.07 -1.87 -21.09
C PRO A 376 -21.77 -2.22 -22.55
N GLN A 377 -22.52 -1.69 -23.53
CA GLN A 377 -22.23 -1.93 -24.95
C GLN A 377 -20.90 -1.31 -25.39
N LYS A 378 -20.63 -0.05 -24.99
CA LYS A 378 -19.32 0.57 -25.26
C LYS A 378 -18.19 -0.14 -24.51
N ALA A 379 -18.45 -0.58 -23.28
CA ALA A 379 -17.48 -1.37 -22.53
C ALA A 379 -17.11 -2.65 -23.31
N LEU A 380 -18.09 -3.33 -23.90
CA LEU A 380 -17.87 -4.52 -24.72
C LEU A 380 -16.95 -4.24 -25.92
N GLU A 381 -17.19 -3.16 -26.67
CA GLU A 381 -16.37 -2.75 -27.82
C GLU A 381 -14.89 -2.54 -27.46
N TYR A 382 -14.63 -1.94 -26.29
CA TYR A 382 -13.26 -1.74 -25.80
C TYR A 382 -12.63 -3.05 -25.28
N LEU A 383 -13.41 -3.93 -24.65
CA LEU A 383 -12.92 -5.26 -24.23
C LEU A 383 -12.56 -6.14 -25.43
N GLU A 384 -13.31 -6.07 -26.52
CA GLU A 384 -13.00 -6.81 -27.76
C GLU A 384 -11.66 -6.37 -28.35
N GLN A 385 -11.39 -5.07 -28.39
CA GLN A 385 -10.09 -4.54 -28.80
C GLN A 385 -8.98 -4.96 -27.83
N ALA A 386 -9.24 -4.91 -26.52
CA ALA A 386 -8.26 -5.32 -25.51
C ALA A 386 -7.93 -6.83 -25.60
N MET A 387 -8.94 -7.67 -25.84
CA MET A 387 -8.79 -9.12 -25.97
C MET A 387 -7.94 -9.49 -27.18
N LEU A 388 -8.15 -8.81 -28.33
CA LEU A 388 -7.34 -9.03 -29.53
C LEU A 388 -5.85 -8.79 -29.24
N LEU A 389 -5.52 -7.63 -28.67
CA LEU A 389 -4.15 -7.27 -28.32
C LEU A 389 -3.53 -8.19 -27.25
N THR A 390 -4.36 -8.68 -26.33
CA THR A 390 -3.93 -9.61 -25.27
C THR A 390 -3.64 -11.00 -25.83
N ARG A 391 -4.37 -11.46 -26.84
CA ARG A 391 -4.10 -12.76 -27.49
C ARG A 391 -2.88 -12.73 -28.41
N GLU A 392 -2.56 -11.57 -28.99
CA GLU A 392 -1.39 -11.40 -29.86
C GLU A 392 -0.05 -11.33 -29.09
N GLY A 393 -0.07 -11.00 -27.79
CA GLY A 393 1.17 -10.89 -27.01
C GLY A 393 1.02 -10.54 -25.53
N GLY A 394 -0.16 -10.72 -24.94
CA GLY A 394 -0.46 -10.48 -23.53
C GLY A 394 -0.15 -11.67 -22.62
N THR A 395 -0.41 -11.49 -21.32
CA THR A 395 -0.23 -12.55 -20.32
C THR A 395 -1.54 -13.25 -20.01
N LEU A 396 -1.49 -14.50 -19.55
CA LEU A 396 -2.67 -15.24 -19.08
C LEU A 396 -3.40 -14.51 -17.92
N GLY A 397 -2.67 -13.71 -17.13
CA GLY A 397 -3.25 -12.88 -16.07
C GLY A 397 -4.12 -11.77 -16.64
N GLU A 398 -3.61 -11.03 -17.63
CA GLU A 398 -4.40 -9.99 -18.32
C GLU A 398 -5.61 -10.59 -19.03
N GLU A 399 -5.48 -11.76 -19.65
CA GLU A 399 -6.61 -12.47 -20.25
C GLU A 399 -7.67 -12.82 -19.20
N ALA A 400 -7.27 -13.33 -18.03
CA ALA A 400 -8.19 -13.62 -16.94
C ALA A 400 -8.90 -12.36 -16.39
N VAL A 401 -8.24 -11.20 -16.42
CA VAL A 401 -8.88 -9.92 -16.06
C VAL A 401 -9.91 -9.51 -17.10
N ILE A 402 -9.58 -9.58 -18.39
CA ILE A 402 -10.51 -9.23 -19.47
C ILE A 402 -11.73 -10.17 -19.46
N LEU A 403 -11.53 -11.48 -19.27
CA LEU A 403 -12.63 -12.46 -19.15
C LEU A 403 -13.53 -12.14 -17.94
N HIS A 404 -12.95 -11.75 -16.80
CA HIS A 404 -13.73 -11.32 -15.65
C HIS A 404 -14.58 -10.08 -15.98
N LEU A 405 -14.03 -9.11 -16.71
CA LEU A 405 -14.78 -7.92 -17.12
C LEU A 405 -15.85 -8.23 -18.17
N TYR A 406 -15.62 -9.17 -19.09
CA TYR A 406 -16.68 -9.68 -19.95
C TYR A 406 -17.84 -10.23 -19.11
N GLY A 407 -17.54 -10.99 -18.06
CA GLY A 407 -18.54 -11.46 -17.11
C GLY A 407 -19.37 -10.31 -16.51
N GLU A 408 -18.70 -9.25 -16.02
CA GLU A 408 -19.39 -8.08 -15.46
C GLU A 408 -20.23 -7.32 -16.52
N VAL A 409 -19.73 -7.18 -17.75
CA VAL A 409 -20.44 -6.54 -18.87
C VAL A 409 -21.69 -7.34 -19.24
N TRP A 410 -21.58 -8.67 -19.42
CA TRP A 410 -22.73 -9.51 -19.74
C TRP A 410 -23.76 -9.58 -18.61
N GLN A 411 -23.30 -9.54 -17.36
CA GLN A 411 -24.19 -9.39 -16.21
C GLN A 411 -24.96 -8.06 -16.27
N SER A 412 -24.29 -6.95 -16.61
CA SER A 412 -24.93 -5.64 -16.79
C SER A 412 -25.89 -5.59 -18.00
N LEU A 413 -25.66 -6.43 -19.02
CA LEU A 413 -26.55 -6.61 -20.17
C LEU A 413 -27.75 -7.53 -19.87
N GLY A 414 -27.76 -8.21 -18.71
CA GLY A 414 -28.81 -9.12 -18.28
C GLY A 414 -28.65 -10.58 -18.74
N ASP A 415 -27.60 -10.91 -19.48
CA ASP A 415 -27.31 -12.29 -19.91
C ASP A 415 -26.44 -13.00 -18.86
N ILE A 416 -27.09 -13.42 -17.77
CA ILE A 416 -26.41 -14.02 -16.60
C ILE A 416 -25.70 -15.34 -16.97
N SER A 417 -26.25 -16.10 -17.92
CA SER A 417 -25.65 -17.36 -18.36
C SER A 417 -24.29 -17.13 -19.04
N LYS A 418 -24.19 -16.14 -19.93
CA LYS A 418 -22.89 -15.74 -20.49
C LYS A 418 -21.97 -15.17 -19.43
N ALA A 419 -22.49 -14.38 -18.50
CA ALA A 419 -21.69 -13.84 -17.41
C ALA A 419 -20.99 -14.95 -16.60
N LEU A 420 -21.75 -15.99 -16.23
CA LEU A 420 -21.23 -17.17 -15.52
C LEU A 420 -20.18 -17.93 -16.33
N ASP A 421 -20.38 -18.11 -17.63
CA ASP A 421 -19.38 -18.75 -18.51
C ASP A 421 -18.04 -17.99 -18.50
N TYR A 422 -18.08 -16.68 -18.71
CA TYR A 422 -16.88 -15.84 -18.67
C TYR A 422 -16.23 -15.79 -17.28
N PHE A 423 -17.01 -15.71 -16.20
CA PHE A 423 -16.46 -15.77 -14.84
C PHE A 423 -15.79 -17.12 -14.54
N ARG A 424 -16.36 -18.25 -15.00
CA ARG A 424 -15.76 -19.59 -14.83
C ARG A 424 -14.49 -19.76 -15.65
N GLN A 425 -14.42 -19.20 -16.86
CA GLN A 425 -13.19 -19.15 -17.65
C GLN A 425 -12.10 -18.34 -16.93
N ALA A 426 -12.45 -17.15 -16.40
CA ALA A 426 -11.54 -16.33 -15.61
C ALA A 426 -11.08 -17.05 -14.34
N GLN A 427 -11.97 -17.77 -13.66
CA GLN A 427 -11.66 -18.58 -12.48
C GLN A 427 -10.66 -19.70 -12.80
N ALA A 428 -10.86 -20.43 -13.89
CA ALA A 428 -9.97 -21.52 -14.29
C ALA A 428 -8.53 -21.02 -14.55
N LEU A 429 -8.40 -19.86 -15.21
CA LEU A 429 -7.09 -19.21 -15.39
C LEU A 429 -6.50 -18.73 -14.07
N ARG A 430 -7.30 -18.05 -13.22
CA ARG A 430 -6.85 -17.52 -11.92
C ARG A 430 -6.43 -18.60 -10.95
N LEU A 431 -7.06 -19.79 -11.00
CA LEU A 431 -6.66 -20.94 -10.20
C LEU A 431 -5.21 -21.33 -10.53
N GLY A 432 -4.90 -21.57 -11.81
CA GLY A 432 -3.52 -21.87 -12.24
C GLY A 432 -2.52 -20.74 -12.00
N LEU A 433 -3.00 -19.49 -11.91
CA LEU A 433 -2.20 -18.30 -11.60
C LEU A 433 -2.17 -17.93 -10.12
N GLY A 434 -2.90 -18.65 -9.24
CA GLY A 434 -3.11 -18.44 -7.80
C GLY A 434 -3.05 -17.01 -7.31
N GLU A 435 -3.81 -16.15 -7.98
CA GLU A 435 -4.02 -14.74 -7.65
C GLU A 435 -5.16 -14.62 -6.63
N ARG A 436 -4.92 -15.00 -5.38
CA ARG A 436 -5.98 -15.23 -4.37
C ARG A 436 -7.00 -14.09 -4.18
N ILE A 437 -6.55 -12.83 -4.24
CA ILE A 437 -7.46 -11.67 -4.13
C ILE A 437 -8.37 -11.59 -5.35
N LEU A 438 -7.81 -11.78 -6.55
CA LEU A 438 -8.57 -11.75 -7.80
C LEU A 438 -9.46 -13.00 -7.94
N GLU A 439 -9.02 -14.14 -7.43
CA GLU A 439 -9.79 -15.36 -7.29
C GLU A 439 -11.01 -15.13 -6.39
N ALA A 440 -10.81 -14.54 -5.21
CA ALA A 440 -11.89 -14.17 -4.31
C ALA A 440 -12.89 -13.21 -4.97
N LYS A 441 -12.41 -12.21 -5.72
CA LYS A 441 -13.27 -11.31 -6.51
C LYS A 441 -14.10 -12.08 -7.54
N THR A 442 -13.51 -13.05 -8.27
CA THR A 442 -14.28 -13.89 -9.21
C THR A 442 -15.32 -14.73 -8.49
N HIS A 443 -14.98 -15.36 -7.37
CA HIS A 443 -15.92 -16.14 -6.57
C HIS A 443 -17.12 -15.31 -6.11
N ALA A 444 -16.88 -14.08 -5.63
CA ALA A 444 -17.96 -13.17 -5.24
C ALA A 444 -18.87 -12.81 -6.43
N LYS A 445 -18.30 -12.57 -7.62
CA LYS A 445 -19.09 -12.30 -8.82
C LYS A 445 -19.91 -13.51 -9.30
N ILE A 446 -19.35 -14.71 -9.22
CA ILE A 446 -20.10 -15.94 -9.47
C ILE A 446 -21.24 -16.07 -8.45
N ALA A 447 -20.97 -15.83 -7.17
CA ALA A 447 -22.00 -15.87 -6.14
C ALA A 447 -23.16 -14.90 -6.42
N GLN A 448 -22.86 -13.66 -6.82
CA GLN A 448 -23.87 -12.68 -7.23
C GLN A 448 -24.68 -13.14 -8.45
N ALA A 449 -24.00 -13.68 -9.46
CA ALA A 449 -24.65 -14.16 -10.68
C ALA A 449 -25.55 -15.39 -10.41
N GLU A 450 -25.08 -16.38 -9.64
CA GLU A 450 -25.88 -17.54 -9.22
C GLU A 450 -27.08 -17.12 -8.35
N ALA A 451 -26.90 -16.16 -7.43
CA ALA A 451 -27.99 -15.63 -6.62
C ALA A 451 -29.07 -14.95 -7.48
N SER A 452 -28.68 -14.25 -8.55
CA SER A 452 -29.63 -13.65 -9.49
C SER A 452 -30.41 -14.68 -10.32
N GLN A 453 -29.92 -15.92 -10.42
CA GLN A 453 -30.64 -17.06 -11.00
C GLN A 453 -31.39 -17.88 -9.93
N GLU A 454 -31.46 -17.40 -8.69
CA GLU A 454 -32.03 -18.13 -7.56
C GLU A 454 -31.32 -19.43 -7.16
N ASN A 455 -30.08 -19.64 -7.61
CA ASN A 455 -29.23 -20.77 -7.23
C ASN A 455 -28.52 -20.50 -5.90
N TYR A 456 -29.28 -20.29 -4.83
CA TYR A 456 -28.76 -19.81 -3.54
C TYR A 456 -27.75 -20.74 -2.86
N SER A 457 -27.85 -22.06 -3.07
CA SER A 457 -26.89 -23.03 -2.52
C SER A 457 -25.49 -22.87 -3.12
N GLU A 458 -25.41 -22.74 -4.45
CA GLU A 458 -24.15 -22.50 -5.14
C GLU A 458 -23.64 -21.07 -4.85
N ALA A 459 -24.53 -20.08 -4.80
CA ALA A 459 -24.17 -18.72 -4.43
C ALA A 459 -23.52 -18.67 -3.03
N LEU A 460 -24.09 -19.37 -2.04
CA LEU A 460 -23.53 -19.46 -0.70
C LEU A 460 -22.16 -20.14 -0.68
N SER A 461 -22.02 -21.26 -1.41
CA SER A 461 -20.75 -21.98 -1.57
C SER A 461 -19.65 -21.09 -2.16
N GLN A 462 -19.95 -20.35 -3.22
CA GLN A 462 -19.00 -19.45 -3.89
C GLN A 462 -18.66 -18.24 -3.01
N SER A 463 -19.64 -17.68 -2.30
CA SER A 463 -19.43 -16.59 -1.35
C SER A 463 -18.54 -17.01 -0.18
N ALA A 464 -18.74 -18.21 0.37
CA ALA A 464 -17.90 -18.77 1.43
C ALA A 464 -16.43 -18.95 0.96
N ARG A 465 -16.22 -19.48 -0.26
CA ARG A 465 -14.87 -19.59 -0.85
C ARG A 465 -14.20 -18.23 -1.01
N SER A 466 -14.95 -17.20 -1.42
CA SER A 466 -14.45 -15.84 -1.52
C SER A 466 -13.94 -15.32 -0.17
N LEU A 467 -14.75 -15.48 0.89
CA LEU A 467 -14.37 -15.08 2.25
C LEU A 467 -13.14 -15.83 2.76
N ASP A 468 -13.08 -17.15 2.56
CA ASP A 468 -11.92 -17.95 3.00
C ASP A 468 -10.63 -17.51 2.30
N LEU A 469 -10.68 -17.20 0.99
CA LEU A 469 -9.53 -16.69 0.26
C LEU A 469 -9.06 -15.33 0.78
N ILE A 470 -9.98 -14.39 1.03
CA ILE A 470 -9.66 -13.06 1.57
C ILE A 470 -9.08 -13.17 2.98
N GLU A 471 -9.65 -14.03 3.82
CA GLU A 471 -9.16 -14.25 5.17
C GLU A 471 -7.76 -14.88 5.15
N ASN A 472 -7.52 -15.84 4.26
CA ASN A 472 -6.19 -16.41 4.06
C ASN A 472 -5.14 -15.38 3.59
N VAL A 473 -5.53 -14.42 2.75
CA VAL A 473 -4.65 -13.31 2.36
C VAL A 473 -4.36 -12.41 3.56
N ARG A 474 -5.38 -12.05 4.34
CA ARG A 474 -5.26 -11.25 5.56
C ARG A 474 -4.35 -11.91 6.62
N HIS A 475 -4.22 -13.23 6.62
CA HIS A 475 -3.38 -13.98 7.56
C HIS A 475 -1.89 -14.04 7.18
N GLY A 476 -1.54 -14.07 5.89
CA GLY A 476 -0.18 -14.36 5.42
C GLY A 476 0.75 -13.15 5.35
N TYR A 477 0.24 -11.94 5.56
CA TYR A 477 0.94 -10.68 5.30
C TYR A 477 0.65 -9.65 6.40
N SER A 478 0.69 -10.06 7.66
CA SER A 478 0.35 -9.26 8.84
C SER A 478 1.19 -7.98 9.05
N ASN A 479 2.19 -7.70 8.21
CA ASN A 479 2.92 -6.42 8.22
C ASN A 479 2.64 -5.51 7.01
N PHE A 480 1.78 -5.91 6.08
CA PHE A 480 1.60 -5.22 4.81
C PHE A 480 0.17 -4.73 4.60
N MET A 481 -0.06 -3.48 5.03
CA MET A 481 -0.99 -2.52 4.43
C MET A 481 -2.45 -2.93 4.29
N LEU A 482 -3.35 -2.40 5.12
CA LEU A 482 -4.73 -2.30 4.69
C LEU A 482 -5.26 -0.88 5.00
N GLY A 483 -5.04 0.04 4.06
CA GLY A 483 -5.70 1.36 4.10
C GLY A 483 -7.22 1.23 4.04
N ALA A 484 -7.95 2.32 4.31
CA ALA A 484 -9.42 2.33 4.40
C ALA A 484 -10.13 1.68 3.19
N SER A 485 -9.59 1.84 1.97
CA SER A 485 -10.12 1.26 0.73
C SER A 485 -10.09 -0.29 0.71
N TYR A 486 -9.03 -0.91 1.24
CA TYR A 486 -8.95 -2.37 1.31
C TYR A 486 -9.88 -2.93 2.39
N ASN A 487 -9.95 -2.27 3.56
CA ASN A 487 -10.88 -2.68 4.62
C ASN A 487 -12.35 -2.56 4.18
N SER A 488 -12.69 -1.52 3.43
CA SER A 488 -14.01 -1.40 2.78
C SER A 488 -14.26 -2.52 1.76
N SER A 489 -13.24 -2.89 0.99
CA SER A 489 -13.33 -4.02 0.05
C SER A 489 -13.57 -5.35 0.76
N ILE A 490 -12.90 -5.61 1.88
CA ILE A 490 -13.16 -6.82 2.68
C ILE A 490 -14.57 -6.83 3.24
N HIS A 491 -15.00 -5.71 3.82
CA HIS A 491 -16.34 -5.58 4.38
C HIS A 491 -17.43 -5.92 3.36
N ASN A 492 -17.26 -5.54 2.09
CA ASN A 492 -18.20 -5.92 1.03
C ASN A 492 -18.36 -7.44 0.85
N TYR A 493 -17.29 -8.24 0.96
CA TYR A 493 -17.42 -9.70 0.86
C TYR A 493 -18.24 -10.28 2.02
N TYR A 494 -18.09 -9.72 3.22
CA TYR A 494 -18.91 -10.10 4.38
C TYR A 494 -20.36 -9.68 4.20
N ALA A 495 -20.60 -8.45 3.72
CA ALA A 495 -21.93 -7.95 3.44
C ALA A 495 -22.70 -8.84 2.45
N GLU A 496 -22.07 -9.18 1.33
CA GLU A 496 -22.67 -10.06 0.31
C GLU A 496 -22.96 -11.47 0.88
N HIS A 497 -22.05 -12.01 1.70
CA HIS A 497 -22.26 -13.31 2.35
C HIS A 497 -23.42 -13.31 3.35
N ILE A 498 -23.50 -12.28 4.21
CA ILE A 498 -24.56 -12.10 5.20
C ILE A 498 -25.91 -11.92 4.50
N GLU A 499 -25.98 -11.11 3.44
CA GLU A 499 -27.21 -10.93 2.65
C GLU A 499 -27.72 -12.26 2.08
N LEU A 500 -26.83 -13.10 1.55
CA LEU A 500 -27.18 -14.43 1.04
C LEU A 500 -27.70 -15.37 2.14
N LEU A 501 -27.04 -15.39 3.30
CA LEU A 501 -27.49 -16.16 4.46
C LEU A 501 -28.88 -15.71 4.93
N LEU A 502 -29.15 -14.41 4.95
CA LEU A 502 -30.43 -13.87 5.40
C LEU A 502 -31.55 -14.04 4.35
N GLU A 503 -31.23 -14.05 3.07
CA GLU A 503 -32.15 -14.48 2.01
C GLU A 503 -32.51 -15.97 2.16
N LEU A 504 -31.52 -16.84 2.37
CA LEU A 504 -31.74 -18.25 2.66
C LEU A 504 -32.53 -18.45 3.95
N HIS A 505 -32.30 -17.66 5.00
CA HIS A 505 -33.08 -17.70 6.24
C HIS A 505 -34.56 -17.37 5.99
N ARG A 506 -34.86 -16.39 5.12
CA ARG A 506 -36.25 -16.06 4.76
C ARG A 506 -36.95 -17.23 4.07
N LYS A 507 -36.22 -18.00 3.26
CA LYS A 507 -36.74 -19.20 2.58
C LYS A 507 -36.82 -20.41 3.52
N GLU A 508 -35.83 -20.58 4.40
CA GLU A 508 -35.67 -21.72 5.30
C GLU A 508 -35.35 -21.26 6.75
N PRO A 509 -36.36 -20.79 7.52
CA PRO A 509 -36.12 -20.17 8.83
C PRO A 509 -35.50 -21.10 9.88
N LEU A 510 -35.68 -22.41 9.74
CA LEU A 510 -35.21 -23.42 10.71
C LEU A 510 -33.80 -23.95 10.42
N ALA A 511 -33.18 -23.58 9.30
CA ALA A 511 -31.86 -24.06 8.90
C ALA A 511 -30.69 -23.38 9.64
N GLY A 512 -30.97 -22.36 10.47
CA GLY A 512 -29.98 -21.69 11.31
C GLY A 512 -29.10 -20.67 10.59
N TYR A 513 -29.50 -20.22 9.39
CA TYR A 513 -28.75 -19.23 8.62
C TYR A 513 -28.68 -17.84 9.30
N ASP A 514 -29.66 -17.48 10.14
CA ASP A 514 -29.64 -16.29 11.01
C ASP A 514 -28.45 -16.29 11.98
N ALA A 515 -28.19 -17.43 12.61
CA ALA A 515 -27.07 -17.60 13.53
C ALA A 515 -25.73 -17.61 12.80
N GLN A 516 -25.67 -18.16 11.58
CA GLN A 516 -24.48 -18.09 10.73
C GLN A 516 -24.20 -16.65 10.28
N ALA A 517 -25.24 -15.88 9.94
CA ALA A 517 -25.13 -14.47 9.57
C ALA A 517 -24.59 -13.62 10.72
N LEU A 518 -25.11 -13.83 11.94
CA LEU A 518 -24.57 -13.20 13.16
C LEU A 518 -23.09 -13.55 13.36
N GLN A 519 -22.71 -14.82 13.20
CA GLN A 519 -21.31 -15.22 13.36
C GLN A 519 -20.39 -14.59 12.30
N ALA A 520 -20.87 -14.43 11.05
CA ALA A 520 -20.14 -13.74 10.00
C ALA A 520 -19.98 -12.23 10.31
N SER A 521 -21.02 -11.58 10.85
CA SER A 521 -20.95 -10.19 11.34
C SER A 521 -19.92 -10.05 12.46
N GLU A 522 -19.97 -10.92 13.47
CA GLU A 522 -18.99 -10.94 14.56
C GLU A 522 -17.56 -11.17 14.05
N ARG A 523 -17.37 -12.00 13.02
CA ARG A 523 -16.06 -12.23 12.39
C ARG A 523 -15.52 -10.96 11.74
N ALA A 524 -16.39 -10.22 11.05
CA ALA A 524 -16.05 -8.96 10.42
C ALA A 524 -15.69 -7.88 11.45
N GLN A 525 -16.44 -7.78 12.57
CA GLN A 525 -16.30 -6.71 13.56
C GLN A 525 -15.21 -6.97 14.62
N ALA A 526 -15.05 -8.21 15.10
CA ALA A 526 -14.11 -8.54 16.18
C ALA A 526 -12.64 -8.21 15.84
N ARG A 527 -12.31 -8.18 14.55
CA ARG A 527 -10.93 -8.22 14.10
C ARG A 527 -10.25 -6.84 14.05
N SER A 528 -10.99 -5.76 13.80
CA SER A 528 -10.42 -4.41 13.72
C SER A 528 -9.78 -3.94 15.05
N LEU A 529 -10.42 -4.21 16.19
CA LEU A 529 -9.84 -3.86 17.49
C LEU A 529 -8.75 -4.86 17.91
N LEU A 530 -8.90 -6.14 17.63
CA LEU A 530 -7.91 -7.16 18.01
C LEU A 530 -6.61 -7.05 17.20
N GLU A 531 -6.68 -6.62 15.94
CA GLU A 531 -5.51 -6.22 15.13
C GLU A 531 -4.82 -5.00 15.76
N THR A 532 -5.58 -3.96 16.12
CA THR A 532 -5.05 -2.77 16.80
C THR A 532 -4.40 -3.11 18.16
N LEU A 533 -4.97 -4.04 18.92
CA LEU A 533 -4.41 -4.52 20.20
C LEU A 533 -3.20 -5.45 20.00
N GLY A 534 -3.14 -6.16 18.87
CA GLY A 534 -2.03 -7.03 18.47
C GLY A 534 -0.78 -6.26 18.04
N ASP A 535 -0.93 -5.08 17.45
CA ASP A 535 0.20 -4.23 17.03
C ASP A 535 0.84 -3.47 18.21
N LEU A 536 0.13 -3.30 19.33
CA LEU A 536 0.56 -2.47 20.46
C LEU A 536 1.46 -3.17 21.50
N GLY A 537 1.83 -4.45 21.33
CA GLY A 537 2.46 -5.22 22.41
C GLY A 537 3.78 -5.92 22.08
N ASN A 538 4.91 -5.37 22.56
CA ASN A 538 6.17 -6.11 22.73
C ASN A 538 6.03 -7.31 23.73
N ASP A 539 4.98 -7.31 24.56
CA ASP A 539 4.67 -8.35 25.57
C ASP A 539 3.86 -9.55 25.02
N ILE A 540 3.42 -9.51 23.76
CA ILE A 540 2.49 -10.52 23.20
C ILE A 540 3.16 -11.90 23.05
N ARG A 541 4.48 -11.93 22.84
CA ARG A 541 5.28 -13.15 22.72
C ARG A 541 5.83 -13.68 24.04
N ALA A 542 5.76 -12.91 25.13
CA ALA A 542 6.48 -13.19 26.38
C ALA A 542 6.07 -14.51 27.05
N ASN A 543 4.88 -15.04 26.75
CA ASN A 543 4.36 -16.28 27.33
C ASN A 543 4.16 -17.42 26.33
N ALA A 544 4.56 -17.25 25.06
CA ALA A 544 4.41 -18.31 24.06
C ALA A 544 5.66 -19.20 24.01
N ALA A 545 5.46 -20.53 23.88
CA ALA A 545 6.55 -21.49 23.87
C ALA A 545 7.56 -21.14 22.75
N PRO A 546 8.84 -20.86 23.07
CA PRO A 546 9.82 -20.38 22.08
C PRO A 546 9.94 -21.30 20.86
N THR A 547 9.81 -22.61 21.08
CA THR A 547 9.86 -23.63 20.03
C THR A 547 8.67 -23.61 19.07
N LEU A 548 7.47 -23.23 19.53
CA LEU A 548 6.29 -23.07 18.67
C LEU A 548 6.36 -21.77 17.88
N LEU A 549 6.88 -20.69 18.48
CA LEU A 549 7.15 -19.42 17.78
C LEU A 549 8.23 -19.57 16.71
N GLU A 550 9.27 -20.36 16.98
CA GLU A 550 10.32 -20.66 16.00
C GLU A 550 9.77 -21.48 14.82
N LYS A 551 8.93 -22.49 15.09
CA LYS A 551 8.19 -23.21 14.04
C LYS A 551 7.23 -22.32 13.25
N GLU A 552 6.57 -21.37 13.91
CA GLU A 552 5.67 -20.42 13.25
C GLU A 552 6.46 -19.53 12.29
N ARG A 553 7.61 -19.00 12.76
CA ARG A 553 8.51 -18.20 11.94
C ARG A 553 9.08 -19.00 10.77
N ASP A 554 9.47 -20.25 10.97
CA ASP A 554 10.00 -21.10 9.90
C ASP A 554 8.92 -21.42 8.86
N LEU A 555 7.70 -21.77 9.28
CA LEU A 555 6.57 -21.97 8.36
C LEU A 555 6.22 -20.70 7.59
N GLN A 556 6.23 -19.53 8.23
CA GLN A 556 6.03 -18.23 7.55
C GLN A 556 7.12 -17.99 6.50
N GLN A 557 8.40 -18.22 6.84
CA GLN A 557 9.50 -18.10 5.90
C GLN A 557 9.43 -19.11 4.76
N GLN A 558 8.95 -20.34 5.01
CA GLN A 558 8.71 -21.35 3.98
C GLN A 558 7.58 -20.92 3.06
N LEU A 559 6.47 -20.41 3.60
CA LEU A 559 5.35 -19.87 2.82
C LEU A 559 5.79 -18.67 1.96
N GLU A 560 6.59 -17.76 2.50
CA GLU A 560 7.16 -16.63 1.75
C GLU A 560 8.12 -17.10 0.65
N ARG A 561 9.03 -18.04 0.96
CA ARG A 561 9.94 -18.64 -0.03
C ARG A 561 9.16 -19.34 -1.14
N LEU A 562 8.17 -20.15 -0.79
CA LEU A 562 7.32 -20.87 -1.74
C LEU A 562 6.53 -19.89 -2.61
N ASN A 563 5.94 -18.85 -2.01
CA ASN A 563 5.24 -17.80 -2.76
C ASN A 563 6.19 -17.03 -3.68
N SER A 564 7.41 -16.72 -3.24
CA SER A 564 8.44 -16.08 -4.06
C SER A 564 8.86 -16.96 -5.25
N GLN A 565 9.18 -18.23 -5.01
CA GLN A 565 9.53 -19.20 -6.05
C GLN A 565 8.39 -19.40 -7.05
N ARG A 566 7.15 -19.53 -6.54
CA ARG A 566 5.93 -19.60 -7.34
C ARG A 566 5.73 -18.34 -8.18
N ASN A 567 5.89 -17.15 -7.61
CA ASN A 567 5.78 -15.88 -8.33
C ASN A 567 6.87 -15.76 -9.41
N THR A 568 8.05 -16.30 -9.16
CA THR A 568 9.18 -16.33 -10.09
C THR A 568 8.91 -17.27 -11.27
N LEU A 569 8.34 -18.45 -11.00
CA LEU A 569 7.89 -19.42 -12.00
C LEU A 569 6.68 -18.87 -12.79
N ARG A 570 5.82 -18.08 -12.15
CA ARG A 570 4.60 -17.50 -12.74
C ARG A 570 4.84 -16.44 -13.81
N ARG A 571 6.01 -15.83 -13.85
CA ARG A 571 6.33 -14.76 -14.82
C ARG A 571 6.66 -15.29 -16.22
N GLY A 572 6.75 -16.61 -16.41
CA GLY A 572 7.19 -17.22 -17.68
C GLY A 572 6.16 -17.38 -18.80
N ALA A 573 6.55 -17.92 -19.95
CA ALA A 573 5.61 -18.50 -20.92
C ALA A 573 5.00 -19.80 -20.37
N ALA A 574 3.76 -20.14 -20.77
CA ALA A 574 3.05 -21.32 -20.28
C ALA A 574 3.55 -22.61 -20.98
N ASN A 575 3.85 -23.66 -20.22
CA ASN A 575 4.12 -25.01 -20.72
C ASN A 575 3.64 -26.08 -19.70
N ALA A 576 3.48 -27.32 -20.15
CA ALA A 576 2.93 -28.42 -19.35
C ALA A 576 3.76 -28.70 -18.08
N GLU A 577 5.08 -28.68 -18.19
CA GLU A 577 6.01 -28.90 -17.06
C GLU A 577 5.86 -27.83 -15.97
N ARG A 578 5.57 -26.58 -16.35
CA ARG A 578 5.27 -25.50 -15.41
C ARG A 578 3.92 -25.69 -14.75
N SER A 579 2.89 -26.13 -15.48
CA SER A 579 1.59 -26.43 -14.90
C SER A 579 1.73 -27.50 -13.81
N ASP A 580 2.51 -28.55 -14.07
CA ASP A 580 2.78 -29.60 -13.08
C ASP A 580 3.55 -29.07 -11.86
N LYS A 581 4.57 -28.23 -12.08
CA LYS A 581 5.30 -27.55 -10.99
C LYS A 581 4.42 -26.58 -10.19
N LEU A 582 3.48 -25.90 -10.83
CA LEU A 582 2.51 -25.02 -10.16
C LEU A 582 1.51 -25.83 -9.31
N ILE A 583 1.04 -26.97 -9.82
CA ILE A 583 0.20 -27.91 -9.06
C ILE A 583 0.98 -28.46 -7.85
N GLN A 584 2.26 -28.80 -8.03
CA GLN A 584 3.14 -29.21 -6.92
C GLN A 584 3.26 -28.09 -5.88
N PHE A 585 3.52 -26.84 -6.30
CA PHE A 585 3.56 -25.70 -5.40
C PHE A 585 2.21 -25.43 -4.71
N GLU A 586 1.08 -25.64 -5.38
CA GLU A 586 -0.25 -25.51 -4.77
C GLU A 586 -0.52 -26.60 -3.73
N ASN A 587 -0.09 -27.83 -4.00
CA ASN A 587 -0.19 -28.94 -3.05
C ASN A 587 0.71 -28.69 -1.84
N GLU A 588 1.93 -28.20 -2.06
CA GLU A 588 2.85 -27.83 -0.99
C GLU A 588 2.35 -26.63 -0.19
N LEU A 589 1.74 -25.64 -0.85
CA LEU A 589 1.11 -24.51 -0.19
C LEU A 589 -0.10 -24.95 0.65
N ARG A 590 -0.92 -25.87 0.14
CA ARG A 590 -2.01 -26.49 0.92
C ARG A 590 -1.47 -27.25 2.14
N ARG A 591 -0.38 -28.01 1.97
CA ARG A 591 0.28 -28.72 3.06
C ARG A 591 0.80 -27.75 4.12
N LEU A 592 1.58 -26.74 3.73
CA LEU A 592 2.15 -25.75 4.65
C LEU A 592 1.07 -24.93 5.36
N LEU A 593 -0.02 -24.58 4.67
CA LEU A 593 -1.16 -23.91 5.31
C LEU A 593 -1.87 -24.81 6.32
N SER A 594 -2.03 -26.10 6.02
CA SER A 594 -2.58 -27.08 6.96
C SER A 594 -1.67 -27.25 8.19
N GLU A 595 -0.36 -27.37 7.98
CA GLU A 595 0.64 -27.42 9.06
C GLU A 595 0.63 -26.15 9.91
N TYR A 596 0.51 -24.98 9.26
CA TYR A 596 0.36 -23.70 9.93
C TYR A 596 -0.94 -23.67 10.76
N ASP A 597 -2.07 -24.11 10.23
CA ASP A 597 -3.34 -24.17 10.95
C ASP A 597 -3.29 -25.13 12.16
N GLN A 598 -2.62 -26.27 12.01
CA GLN A 598 -2.35 -27.20 13.11
C GLN A 598 -1.47 -26.57 14.19
N LEU A 599 -0.38 -25.90 13.80
CA LEU A 599 0.49 -25.17 14.72
C LEU A 599 -0.28 -24.06 15.45
N GLN A 600 -1.15 -23.33 14.75
CA GLN A 600 -2.06 -22.36 15.38
C GLN A 600 -3.00 -23.03 16.38
N GLY A 601 -3.44 -24.27 16.12
CA GLY A 601 -4.16 -25.10 17.10
C GLY A 601 -3.34 -25.38 18.36
N GLN A 602 -2.06 -25.69 18.21
CA GLN A 602 -1.14 -25.93 19.35
C GLN A 602 -0.81 -24.63 20.10
N LEU A 603 -0.63 -23.53 19.40
CA LEU A 603 -0.46 -22.18 19.97
C LEU A 603 -1.71 -21.73 20.72
N ARG A 604 -2.92 -22.11 20.27
CA ARG A 604 -4.17 -21.88 21.02
C ARG A 604 -4.19 -22.60 22.36
N GLN A 605 -3.70 -23.82 22.42
CA GLN A 605 -3.69 -24.63 23.65
C GLN A 605 -2.62 -24.15 24.63
N SER A 606 -1.42 -23.85 24.12
CA SER A 606 -0.27 -23.44 24.94
C SER A 606 -0.28 -21.96 25.30
N SER A 607 -0.78 -21.10 24.41
CA SER A 607 -0.66 -19.64 24.48
C SER A 607 -1.97 -18.92 24.08
N PRO A 608 -3.07 -19.09 24.83
CA PRO A 608 -4.39 -18.61 24.43
C PRO A 608 -4.48 -17.09 24.19
N ARG A 609 -3.68 -16.28 24.90
CA ARG A 609 -3.61 -14.82 24.71
C ARG A 609 -2.97 -14.45 23.36
N TYR A 610 -1.89 -15.12 22.98
CA TYR A 610 -1.17 -14.90 21.71
C TYR A 610 -2.07 -15.20 20.51
N SER A 611 -2.69 -16.39 20.51
CA SER A 611 -3.52 -16.80 19.38
C SER A 611 -4.80 -15.99 19.23
N ALA A 612 -5.46 -15.62 20.33
CA ALA A 612 -6.71 -14.87 20.25
C ALA A 612 -6.56 -13.43 19.74
N LEU A 613 -5.37 -12.84 19.85
CA LEU A 613 -5.03 -11.55 19.24
C LEU A 613 -4.73 -11.69 17.74
N LEU A 614 -4.08 -12.78 17.32
CA LEU A 614 -3.73 -13.04 15.91
C LEU A 614 -4.88 -13.61 15.08
N ARG A 615 -5.77 -14.39 15.70
CA ARG A 615 -6.96 -14.99 15.09
C ARG A 615 -8.13 -14.97 16.09
N PRO A 616 -8.90 -13.88 16.16
CA PRO A 616 -10.17 -13.87 16.87
C PRO A 616 -11.07 -14.97 16.31
N GLN A 617 -11.56 -15.87 17.16
CA GLN A 617 -12.68 -16.72 16.77
C GLN A 617 -13.98 -16.01 17.14
N PRO A 618 -14.83 -15.69 16.15
CA PRO A 618 -16.13 -15.11 16.43
C PRO A 618 -16.96 -16.13 17.21
N LEU A 619 -17.57 -15.66 18.30
CA LEU A 619 -18.47 -16.48 19.09
C LEU A 619 -19.69 -16.86 18.25
N SER A 620 -20.15 -18.09 18.43
CA SER A 620 -21.46 -18.51 17.95
C SER A 620 -22.58 -17.83 18.75
N LYS A 621 -23.80 -17.81 18.20
CA LYS A 621 -25.02 -17.35 18.90
C LYS A 621 -25.11 -17.90 20.33
N ALA A 622 -24.94 -19.23 20.48
CA ALA A 622 -25.03 -19.89 21.79
C ALA A 622 -23.95 -19.42 22.76
N GLU A 623 -22.72 -19.24 22.28
CA GLU A 623 -21.63 -18.75 23.12
C GLU A 623 -21.84 -17.28 23.53
N ILE A 624 -22.39 -16.43 22.66
CA ILE A 624 -22.76 -15.06 23.05
C ILE A 624 -23.82 -15.08 24.16
N GLN A 625 -24.85 -15.92 24.04
CA GLN A 625 -25.89 -16.05 25.06
C GLN A 625 -25.35 -16.56 26.40
N HIS A 626 -24.38 -17.47 26.40
CA HIS A 626 -23.86 -18.10 27.61
C HIS A 626 -22.65 -17.40 28.24
N GLN A 627 -21.74 -16.84 27.45
CA GLN A 627 -20.47 -16.28 27.91
C GLN A 627 -20.52 -14.75 28.01
N VAL A 628 -21.39 -14.10 27.23
CA VAL A 628 -21.43 -12.63 27.12
C VAL A 628 -22.64 -12.10 27.87
N LEU A 629 -23.86 -12.54 27.53
CA LEU A 629 -25.10 -11.96 28.05
C LEU A 629 -25.50 -12.47 29.45
N ASP A 630 -26.01 -11.56 30.28
CA ASP A 630 -26.75 -11.88 31.50
C ASP A 630 -28.27 -11.73 31.27
N SER A 631 -29.09 -12.05 32.28
CA SER A 631 -30.55 -12.02 32.16
C SER A 631 -31.13 -10.60 32.07
N GLU A 632 -30.34 -9.56 32.35
CA GLU A 632 -30.75 -8.16 32.28
C GLU A 632 -30.24 -7.46 31.01
N ALA A 633 -29.53 -8.18 30.12
CA ALA A 633 -28.89 -7.62 28.95
C ALA A 633 -29.58 -8.00 27.63
N VAL A 634 -29.59 -7.05 26.70
CA VAL A 634 -29.84 -7.27 25.28
C VAL A 634 -28.63 -6.79 24.47
N LEU A 635 -28.19 -7.61 23.51
CA LEU A 635 -27.21 -7.23 22.50
C LEU A 635 -27.96 -6.76 21.25
N LEU A 636 -27.59 -5.59 20.74
CA LEU A 636 -28.01 -5.03 19.46
C LEU A 636 -26.77 -4.90 18.58
N GLU A 637 -26.64 -5.79 17.61
CA GLU A 637 -25.54 -5.77 16.65
C GLU A 637 -26.05 -5.33 15.28
N TYR A 638 -25.50 -4.22 14.80
CA TYR A 638 -25.84 -3.64 13.50
C TYR A 638 -24.73 -3.97 12.51
N PHE A 639 -25.11 -4.44 11.33
CA PHE A 639 -24.22 -4.65 10.20
C PHE A 639 -24.74 -3.88 8.99
N VAL A 640 -23.92 -2.97 8.46
CA VAL A 640 -24.29 -2.14 7.30
C VAL A 640 -23.92 -2.92 6.04
N THR A 641 -24.83 -3.04 5.08
CA THR A 641 -24.55 -3.68 3.79
C THR A 641 -24.75 -2.68 2.65
N ARG A 642 -24.66 -3.14 1.39
CA ARG A 642 -24.97 -2.30 0.24
C ARG A 642 -26.46 -2.00 0.13
N THR A 643 -27.30 -2.98 0.45
CA THR A 643 -28.76 -2.89 0.26
C THR A 643 -29.50 -2.31 1.46
N GLY A 644 -28.94 -2.41 2.67
CA GLY A 644 -29.62 -1.95 3.89
C GLY A 644 -28.73 -2.01 5.13
N ILE A 645 -29.38 -2.05 6.30
CA ILE A 645 -28.75 -2.29 7.60
C ILE A 645 -29.46 -3.49 8.22
N TYR A 646 -28.72 -4.48 8.69
CA TYR A 646 -29.27 -5.60 9.43
C TYR A 646 -29.01 -5.43 10.92
N LEU A 647 -30.04 -5.64 11.73
CA LEU A 647 -29.97 -5.64 13.19
C LEU A 647 -30.18 -7.06 13.70
N PHE A 648 -29.17 -7.58 14.39
CA PHE A 648 -29.22 -8.80 15.17
C PHE A 648 -29.49 -8.43 16.65
N ALA A 649 -30.68 -8.75 17.15
CA ALA A 649 -31.05 -8.54 18.53
C ALA A 649 -31.10 -9.87 19.29
N LEU A 650 -30.30 -9.97 20.35
CA LEU A 650 -30.09 -11.21 21.09
C LEU A 650 -30.19 -10.97 22.60
N THR A 651 -30.91 -11.85 23.29
CA THR A 651 -30.92 -11.92 24.76
C THR A 651 -30.50 -13.31 25.19
N LYS A 652 -30.24 -13.51 26.49
CA LYS A 652 -29.88 -14.82 27.01
C LYS A 652 -31.00 -15.86 26.88
N GLU A 653 -32.26 -15.45 27.01
CA GLU A 653 -33.41 -16.37 27.08
C GLU A 653 -34.18 -16.51 25.77
N LEU A 654 -34.24 -15.44 24.96
CA LEU A 654 -35.06 -15.40 23.74
C LEU A 654 -34.24 -15.80 22.51
N PRO A 655 -34.91 -16.34 21.47
CA PRO A 655 -34.26 -16.59 20.19
C PRO A 655 -33.73 -15.29 19.56
N LEU A 656 -32.77 -15.46 18.65
CA LEU A 656 -32.23 -14.37 17.85
C LEU A 656 -33.36 -13.72 17.03
N THR A 657 -33.44 -12.39 17.08
CA THR A 657 -34.33 -11.60 16.24
C THR A 657 -33.49 -10.86 15.21
N VAL A 658 -33.81 -11.02 13.93
CA VAL A 658 -33.13 -10.31 12.84
C VAL A 658 -34.08 -9.33 12.18
N VAL A 659 -33.68 -8.07 12.04
CA VAL A 659 -34.46 -7.01 11.40
C VAL A 659 -33.68 -6.42 10.24
N GLU A 660 -34.30 -6.40 9.06
CA GLU A 660 -33.79 -5.69 7.88
C GLU A 660 -34.33 -4.24 7.88
N ILE A 661 -33.43 -3.27 7.87
CA ILE A 661 -33.74 -1.84 7.84
C ILE A 661 -33.34 -1.30 6.46
N LYS A 662 -34.34 -1.01 5.61
CA LYS A 662 -34.13 -0.64 4.20
C LYS A 662 -33.78 0.84 4.02
N GLU A 663 -34.11 1.70 4.98
CA GLU A 663 -33.93 3.16 4.91
C GLU A 663 -32.51 3.62 5.27
N LYS A 664 -31.48 2.87 4.80
CA LYS A 664 -30.07 3.15 5.06
C LYS A 664 -29.68 4.61 4.79
N LYS A 665 -30.06 5.18 3.64
CA LYS A 665 -29.73 6.57 3.28
C LYS A 665 -30.29 7.59 4.28
N ALA A 666 -31.50 7.38 4.79
CA ALA A 666 -32.11 8.27 5.77
C ALA A 666 -31.35 8.20 7.11
N ILE A 667 -30.91 7.00 7.51
CA ILE A 667 -30.10 6.79 8.71
C ILE A 667 -28.72 7.41 8.55
N GLU A 668 -28.06 7.25 7.40
CA GLU A 668 -26.77 7.88 7.10
C GLU A 668 -26.83 9.40 7.16
N GLN A 669 -27.87 10.00 6.57
CA GLN A 669 -28.12 11.45 6.62
C GLN A 669 -28.39 11.91 8.05
N ALA A 670 -29.23 11.19 8.80
CA ALA A 670 -29.52 11.49 10.19
C ALA A 670 -28.29 11.33 11.09
N ALA A 671 -27.44 10.32 10.86
CA ALA A 671 -26.21 10.11 11.60
C ALA A 671 -25.18 11.23 11.31
N ALA A 672 -25.12 11.73 10.07
CA ALA A 672 -24.25 12.84 9.70
C ALA A 672 -24.56 14.14 10.49
N PHE A 673 -25.78 14.30 11.00
CA PHE A 673 -26.14 15.41 11.87
C PHE A 673 -25.24 15.49 13.12
N PHE A 674 -24.80 14.36 13.65
CA PHE A 674 -23.97 14.31 14.87
C PHE A 674 -22.48 14.61 14.62
N LYS A 675 -22.06 14.73 13.36
CA LYS A 675 -20.69 15.18 13.05
C LYS A 675 -20.52 16.63 13.49
N ARG A 676 -19.38 16.94 14.11
CA ARG A 676 -19.01 18.31 14.47
C ARG A 676 -18.80 19.12 13.20
N ARG A 677 -19.39 20.32 13.12
CA ARG A 677 -19.22 21.21 11.95
C ARG A 677 -17.89 21.95 12.09
N LYS A 678 -17.19 22.18 10.97
CA LYS A 678 -15.98 23.02 10.97
C LYS A 678 -16.32 24.42 11.50
N PHE A 679 -15.53 24.92 12.46
CA PHE A 679 -15.68 26.23 13.11
C PHE A 679 -16.90 26.41 14.03
N GLU A 680 -17.60 25.33 14.39
CA GLU A 680 -18.72 25.40 15.35
C GLU A 680 -18.23 25.65 16.77
N SER A 681 -18.74 26.72 17.39
CA SER A 681 -18.46 27.05 18.79
C SER A 681 -19.16 26.09 19.75
N ASP A 682 -18.65 25.96 20.98
CA ASP A 682 -19.26 25.11 22.02
C ASP A 682 -20.71 25.52 22.34
N GLN A 683 -21.04 26.80 22.21
CA GLN A 683 -22.40 27.31 22.46
C GLN A 683 -23.36 26.90 21.34
N GLU A 684 -22.93 27.00 20.09
CA GLU A 684 -23.71 26.54 18.93
C GLU A 684 -23.90 25.02 18.97
N LEU A 685 -22.86 24.26 19.32
CA LEU A 685 -22.93 22.82 19.49
C LEU A 685 -23.97 22.42 20.56
N ARG A 686 -23.96 23.08 21.73
CA ARG A 686 -24.95 22.85 22.80
C ARG A 686 -26.37 23.21 22.37
N ALA A 687 -26.55 24.33 21.66
CA ALA A 687 -27.85 24.73 21.15
C ALA A 687 -28.38 23.74 20.08
N ARG A 688 -27.48 23.18 19.28
CA ARG A 688 -27.81 22.15 18.28
C ARG A 688 -28.21 20.83 18.93
N PHE A 689 -27.46 20.36 19.93
CA PHE A 689 -27.75 19.12 20.66
C PHE A 689 -28.65 19.31 21.88
N SER A 690 -29.61 20.23 21.78
CA SER A 690 -30.62 20.46 22.81
C SER A 690 -31.93 19.79 22.42
N TYR A 691 -32.59 19.08 23.35
CA TYR A 691 -33.97 18.63 23.13
C TYR A 691 -34.95 19.78 22.95
N ALA A 692 -34.58 21.03 23.20
CA ALA A 692 -35.39 22.19 22.82
C ALA A 692 -35.34 22.44 21.29
N ASN A 693 -34.27 22.01 20.62
CA ASN A 693 -34.08 22.15 19.17
C ASN A 693 -34.97 21.15 18.40
N SER A 694 -35.79 21.66 17.48
CA SER A 694 -36.72 20.86 16.69
C SER A 694 -36.02 19.90 15.73
N GLU A 695 -34.89 20.30 15.15
CA GLU A 695 -34.11 19.47 14.22
C GLU A 695 -33.51 18.28 14.97
N PHE A 696 -32.86 18.53 16.12
CA PHE A 696 -32.34 17.47 16.98
C PHE A 696 -33.42 16.47 17.40
N ARG A 697 -34.57 16.95 17.89
CA ARG A 697 -35.69 16.08 18.26
C ARG A 697 -36.16 15.22 17.10
N ALA A 698 -36.32 15.81 15.92
CA ALA A 698 -36.76 15.09 14.73
C ALA A 698 -35.74 14.03 14.30
N THR A 699 -34.44 14.36 14.29
CA THR A 699 -33.36 13.44 13.96
C THR A 699 -33.26 12.29 14.96
N THR A 700 -33.31 12.56 16.25
CA THR A 700 -33.24 11.51 17.29
C THR A 700 -34.48 10.62 17.26
N GLN A 701 -35.67 11.19 16.99
CA GLN A 701 -36.90 10.40 16.86
C GLN A 701 -36.85 9.49 15.64
N LEU A 702 -36.42 10.02 14.48
CA LEU A 702 -36.25 9.23 13.26
C LEU A 702 -35.32 8.05 13.49
N LEU A 703 -34.18 8.27 14.15
CA LEU A 703 -33.22 7.21 14.45
C LEU A 703 -33.79 6.19 15.45
N SER A 704 -34.50 6.62 16.50
CA SER A 704 -35.20 5.71 17.42
C SER A 704 -36.24 4.85 16.68
N ASP A 705 -37.08 5.47 15.85
CA ASP A 705 -38.15 4.79 15.11
C ASP A 705 -37.59 3.75 14.14
N LYS A 706 -36.41 3.99 13.56
CA LYS A 706 -35.80 3.08 12.60
C LYS A 706 -34.91 2.02 13.24
N LEU A 707 -34.12 2.38 14.26
CA LEU A 707 -33.10 1.49 14.84
C LEU A 707 -33.56 0.71 16.08
N LEU A 708 -34.58 1.20 16.80
CA LEU A 708 -34.96 0.69 18.11
C LEU A 708 -36.41 0.19 18.16
N LEU A 709 -37.35 0.93 17.57
CA LEU A 709 -38.77 0.57 17.59
C LEU A 709 -39.06 -0.86 17.10
N PRO A 710 -38.41 -1.39 16.04
CA PRO A 710 -38.64 -2.77 15.60
C PRO A 710 -38.34 -3.85 16.65
N ILE A 711 -37.51 -3.53 17.65
CA ILE A 711 -37.12 -4.42 18.74
C ILE A 711 -37.56 -3.91 20.12
N ALA A 712 -38.52 -2.98 20.18
CA ALA A 712 -39.03 -2.41 21.42
C ALA A 712 -39.37 -3.43 22.52
N PRO A 713 -39.96 -4.62 22.23
CA PRO A 713 -40.20 -5.63 23.27
C PRO A 713 -38.94 -6.13 23.98
N LEU A 714 -37.79 -6.14 23.29
CA LEU A 714 -36.50 -6.57 23.83
C LEU A 714 -35.80 -5.48 24.64
N LEU A 715 -36.21 -4.22 24.48
CA LEU A 715 -35.63 -3.07 25.19
C LEU A 715 -36.10 -2.95 26.65
N LYS A 716 -37.01 -3.81 27.12
CA LYS A 716 -37.41 -3.87 28.55
C LYS A 716 -36.26 -4.31 29.48
N LYS A 717 -35.14 -4.75 28.91
CA LYS A 717 -33.91 -5.12 29.62
C LYS A 717 -33.21 -3.87 30.17
N ARG A 718 -32.62 -3.97 31.36
CA ARG A 718 -31.90 -2.86 31.99
C ARG A 718 -30.64 -2.48 31.23
N LYS A 719 -29.92 -3.45 30.65
CA LYS A 719 -28.64 -3.25 29.97
C LYS A 719 -28.81 -3.41 28.46
N ILE A 720 -28.33 -2.44 27.70
CA ILE A 720 -28.34 -2.46 26.23
C ILE A 720 -26.90 -2.40 25.75
N TRP A 721 -26.45 -3.46 25.08
CA TRP A 721 -25.12 -3.53 24.50
C TRP A 721 -25.22 -3.33 22.99
N ILE A 722 -24.39 -2.44 22.46
CA ILE A 722 -24.51 -1.98 21.09
C ILE A 722 -23.21 -2.26 20.37
N VAL A 723 -23.28 -3.07 19.32
CA VAL A 723 -22.20 -3.28 18.36
C VAL A 723 -22.60 -2.56 17.08
N GLY A 724 -21.96 -1.43 16.80
CA GLY A 724 -22.26 -0.62 15.62
C GLY A 724 -21.28 -0.89 14.50
N ASP A 725 -21.77 -0.98 13.26
CA ASP A 725 -20.95 -1.02 12.05
C ASP A 725 -20.99 0.31 11.30
N GLY A 726 -19.87 0.70 10.70
CA GLY A 726 -19.72 1.91 9.89
C GLY A 726 -20.29 3.17 10.53
N ILE A 727 -21.23 3.84 9.84
CA ILE A 727 -21.83 5.10 10.29
C ILE A 727 -22.63 4.96 11.60
N ILE A 728 -23.09 3.75 11.93
CA ILE A 728 -23.89 3.49 13.14
C ILE A 728 -23.06 3.73 14.40
N GLN A 729 -21.74 3.53 14.34
CA GLN A 729 -20.81 3.84 15.43
C GLN A 729 -20.82 5.31 15.84
N GLN A 730 -21.24 6.21 14.94
CA GLN A 730 -21.27 7.65 15.18
C GLN A 730 -22.60 8.11 15.83
N ILE A 731 -23.58 7.22 15.96
CA ILE A 731 -24.90 7.55 16.50
C ILE A 731 -24.86 7.52 18.03
N PRO A 732 -25.22 8.62 18.72
CA PRO A 732 -25.31 8.63 20.17
C PRO A 732 -26.59 7.95 20.65
N PHE A 733 -26.59 6.61 20.73
CA PHE A 733 -27.76 5.84 21.19
C PHE A 733 -28.29 6.28 22.57
N ASN A 734 -27.41 6.79 23.44
CA ASN A 734 -27.76 7.36 24.73
C ASN A 734 -28.76 8.55 24.62
N ALA A 735 -28.73 9.28 23.52
CA ALA A 735 -29.60 10.42 23.23
C ALA A 735 -30.82 10.05 22.35
N LEU A 736 -31.00 8.78 22.00
CA LEU A 736 -32.19 8.37 21.28
C LEU A 736 -33.38 8.22 22.25
N PRO A 737 -34.59 8.67 21.87
CA PRO A 737 -35.81 8.37 22.61
C PRO A 737 -35.94 6.87 22.90
N ASP A 738 -36.36 6.52 24.11
CA ASP A 738 -36.78 5.16 24.41
C ASP A 738 -38.16 4.91 23.78
N PRO A 739 -38.29 3.99 22.80
CA PRO A 739 -39.57 3.70 22.16
C PRO A 739 -40.58 3.02 23.10
N THR A 740 -40.14 2.49 24.26
CA THR A 740 -41.01 1.88 25.26
C THR A 740 -41.53 2.87 26.31
N ALA A 741 -40.93 4.06 26.38
CA ALA A 741 -41.32 5.14 27.29
C ALA A 741 -42.65 5.79 26.83
N GLY A 742 -43.75 5.06 27.03
CA GLY A 742 -45.10 5.49 26.64
C GLY A 742 -46.19 4.41 26.72
N GLU A 743 -45.84 3.11 26.82
CA GLU A 743 -46.82 2.01 26.86
C GLU A 743 -47.70 1.96 28.12
N ALA A 744 -47.42 2.79 29.13
CA ALA A 744 -48.26 2.89 30.33
C ALA A 744 -49.62 3.58 30.10
N SER A 745 -49.98 4.01 28.88
CA SER A 745 -51.27 4.65 28.64
C SER A 745 -51.93 4.25 27.31
N ARG A 746 -52.69 3.15 27.40
CA ARG A 746 -53.96 2.80 26.71
C ARG A 746 -53.93 2.08 25.37
N ALA A 747 -54.63 0.94 25.40
CA ALA A 747 -55.25 0.22 24.31
C ALA A 747 -55.87 1.11 23.22
N GLY A 748 -55.52 0.83 21.96
CA GLY A 748 -56.48 0.83 20.87
C GLY A 748 -56.53 1.99 19.88
N GLN A 749 -55.71 3.04 19.97
CA GLN A 749 -55.68 4.09 18.95
C GLN A 749 -54.26 4.56 18.62
N SER A 750 -54.08 4.94 17.34
CA SER A 750 -52.83 5.32 16.69
C SER A 750 -51.91 6.18 17.56
N VAL A 751 -50.73 5.64 17.83
CA VAL A 751 -49.71 6.25 18.71
C VAL A 751 -49.14 7.51 18.05
N ARG A 752 -49.55 8.69 18.54
CA ARG A 752 -48.75 9.91 18.42
C ARG A 752 -48.05 10.13 19.76
N LEU A 753 -46.73 9.92 19.78
CA LEU A 753 -45.86 10.19 20.93
C LEU A 753 -46.03 11.64 21.39
N ASN A 754 -46.24 11.83 22.70
CA ASN A 754 -46.43 13.15 23.29
C ASN A 754 -45.07 13.86 23.42
N LEU A 755 -44.82 14.83 22.52
CA LEU A 755 -43.52 15.52 22.30
C LEU A 755 -42.98 16.29 23.53
N ALA A 756 -43.73 16.40 24.62
CA ALA A 756 -43.30 17.05 25.86
C ALA A 756 -42.52 16.15 26.84
N ARG A 757 -42.46 14.83 26.60
CA ARG A 757 -41.74 13.86 27.45
C ARG A 757 -40.98 12.83 26.62
N VAL A 758 -40.03 13.29 25.81
CA VAL A 758 -39.04 12.40 25.20
C VAL A 758 -38.07 11.98 26.30
N THR A 759 -38.10 10.71 26.68
CA THR A 759 -37.14 10.14 27.65
C THR A 759 -36.02 9.47 26.86
N PRO A 760 -34.77 9.98 26.90
CA PRO A 760 -33.64 9.32 26.26
C PRO A 760 -33.36 7.95 26.87
N LEU A 761 -32.81 7.02 26.10
CA LEU A 761 -32.42 5.68 26.56
C LEU A 761 -31.52 5.73 27.80
N LEU A 762 -30.61 6.71 27.90
CA LEU A 762 -29.69 6.85 29.04
C LEU A 762 -30.39 7.03 30.40
N VAL A 763 -31.64 7.48 30.40
CA VAL A 763 -32.39 7.70 31.65
C VAL A 763 -32.84 6.37 32.26
N ALA A 764 -33.21 5.39 31.43
CA ALA A 764 -33.82 4.13 31.87
C ALA A 764 -32.88 2.92 31.73
N HIS A 765 -31.83 3.02 30.91
CA HIS A 765 -30.97 1.89 30.56
C HIS A 765 -29.49 2.18 30.80
N GLU A 766 -28.75 1.11 31.10
CA GLU A 766 -27.29 1.09 31.06
C GLU A 766 -26.83 0.74 29.64
N LEU A 767 -26.22 1.68 28.93
CA LEU A 767 -25.72 1.46 27.57
C LEU A 767 -24.22 1.15 27.57
N ALA A 768 -23.81 0.15 26.81
CA ALA A 768 -22.40 -0.12 26.53
C ALA A 768 -22.18 -0.26 25.02
N PHE A 769 -21.22 0.50 24.50
CA PHE A 769 -20.77 0.36 23.12
C PHE A 769 -19.63 -0.64 23.07
N LEU A 770 -19.79 -1.66 22.24
CA LEU A 770 -18.87 -2.78 22.13
C LEU A 770 -18.30 -2.81 20.70
N PRO A 771 -17.02 -3.15 20.54
CA PRO A 771 -16.43 -3.40 19.23
C PRO A 771 -16.97 -4.69 18.60
N SER A 772 -17.21 -5.71 19.43
CA SER A 772 -17.97 -6.92 19.11
C SER A 772 -18.26 -7.70 20.40
N ALA A 773 -19.21 -8.63 20.38
CA ALA A 773 -19.48 -9.52 21.51
C ALA A 773 -18.28 -10.44 21.81
N SER A 774 -17.63 -10.94 20.76
CA SER A 774 -16.46 -11.83 20.83
C SER A 774 -15.27 -11.16 21.51
N THR A 775 -15.05 -9.88 21.23
CA THR A 775 -13.95 -9.12 21.83
C THR A 775 -14.14 -8.95 23.33
N ILE A 776 -15.37 -8.73 23.78
CA ILE A 776 -15.69 -8.60 25.21
C ILE A 776 -15.53 -9.92 25.95
N ALA A 777 -15.96 -11.03 25.35
CA ALA A 777 -15.73 -12.35 25.92
C ALA A 777 -14.23 -12.62 26.14
N TRP A 778 -13.42 -12.27 25.13
CA TRP A 778 -11.97 -12.36 25.23
C TRP A 778 -11.42 -11.47 26.33
N LEU A 779 -11.79 -10.19 26.38
CA LEU A 779 -11.32 -9.24 27.40
C LEU A 779 -11.67 -9.71 28.82
N ARG A 780 -12.86 -10.28 29.03
CA ARG A 780 -13.27 -10.85 30.31
C ARG A 780 -12.40 -12.06 30.68
N LYS A 781 -12.19 -13.00 29.76
CA LYS A 781 -11.36 -14.18 29.98
C LYS A 781 -9.89 -13.81 30.23
N ALA A 782 -9.36 -12.88 29.45
CA ALA A 782 -7.98 -12.41 29.58
C ALA A 782 -7.74 -11.67 30.92
N ASN A 783 -8.75 -11.00 31.47
CA ASN A 783 -8.62 -10.25 32.73
C ASN A 783 -9.14 -11.00 33.96
N ALA A 784 -9.62 -12.24 33.83
CA ALA A 784 -10.20 -13.01 34.94
C ALA A 784 -9.23 -13.26 36.11
N GLN A 785 -7.91 -13.25 35.85
CA GLN A 785 -6.86 -13.45 36.86
C GLN A 785 -6.25 -12.13 37.36
N ARG A 786 -6.75 -10.97 36.90
CA ARG A 786 -6.17 -9.68 37.29
C ARG A 786 -6.55 -9.36 38.75
N PRO A 787 -5.58 -8.99 39.61
CA PRO A 787 -5.88 -8.61 40.98
C PRO A 787 -6.83 -7.41 41.03
N MET A 788 -7.70 -7.39 42.04
CA MET A 788 -8.64 -6.28 42.26
C MET A 788 -7.86 -4.96 42.35
N PRO A 789 -8.24 -3.93 41.57
CA PRO A 789 -7.61 -2.62 41.63
C PRO A 789 -7.75 -2.00 43.02
N SER A 790 -6.70 -1.35 43.53
CA SER A 790 -6.72 -0.69 44.84
C SER A 790 -7.42 0.66 44.83
N GLY A 791 -7.53 1.29 43.66
CA GLY A 791 -8.26 2.54 43.45
C GLY A 791 -9.53 2.31 42.63
N LEU A 792 -10.51 3.19 42.79
CA LEU A 792 -11.80 3.08 42.11
C LEU A 792 -11.75 3.80 40.76
N ILE A 793 -11.34 5.06 40.70
CA ILE A 793 -11.38 5.84 39.46
C ILE A 793 -10.17 6.75 39.26
N ALA A 794 -9.64 6.80 38.04
CA ALA A 794 -8.74 7.86 37.63
C ALA A 794 -9.41 8.67 36.52
N VAL A 795 -9.39 9.98 36.69
CA VAL A 795 -10.00 10.94 35.79
C VAL A 795 -8.90 11.87 35.31
N LEU A 796 -8.64 11.87 34.00
CA LEU A 796 -7.74 12.81 33.35
C LEU A 796 -8.55 13.60 32.32
N ALA A 797 -8.70 14.89 32.52
CA ALA A 797 -9.58 15.67 31.65
C ALA A 797 -9.21 17.15 31.52
N ASP A 798 -9.82 17.82 30.54
CA ASP A 798 -9.62 19.24 30.24
C ASP A 798 -8.12 19.60 30.08
N PRO A 799 -7.34 18.88 29.26
CA PRO A 799 -5.90 19.16 29.09
C PRO A 799 -5.66 20.53 28.41
N VAL A 800 -4.42 21.01 28.53
CA VAL A 800 -3.97 22.27 27.91
C VAL A 800 -3.19 21.94 26.63
N PHE A 801 -3.76 22.27 25.46
CA PHE A 801 -3.16 21.93 24.16
C PHE A 801 -2.36 23.04 23.48
N SER A 802 -2.47 24.30 23.94
CA SER A 802 -1.82 25.43 23.25
C SER A 802 -1.34 26.53 24.18
N ALA A 803 -0.29 27.23 23.76
CA ALA A 803 0.23 28.42 24.46
C ALA A 803 -0.77 29.60 24.48
N ASN A 804 -1.76 29.58 23.57
CA ASN A 804 -2.81 30.59 23.49
C ASN A 804 -4.02 30.26 24.38
N ASP A 805 -3.99 29.15 25.13
CA ASP A 805 -5.05 28.81 26.08
C ASP A 805 -5.14 29.89 27.17
N GLN A 806 -6.36 30.23 27.57
CA GLN A 806 -6.62 31.23 28.61
C GLN A 806 -5.95 30.87 29.95
N ARG A 807 -5.76 29.58 30.23
CA ARG A 807 -5.09 29.08 31.43
C ARG A 807 -3.58 29.28 31.40
N VAL A 808 -2.98 29.39 30.21
CA VAL A 808 -1.56 29.71 30.04
C VAL A 808 -1.34 31.23 30.15
N THR A 809 -2.19 32.00 29.46
CA THR A 809 -2.08 33.46 29.40
C THR A 809 -2.42 34.19 30.71
N ARG A 810 -3.11 33.52 31.64
CA ARG A 810 -3.44 34.04 32.99
C ARG A 810 -2.41 33.70 34.07
N LEU A 811 -1.37 32.92 33.77
CA LEU A 811 -0.31 32.65 34.75
C LEU A 811 0.46 33.95 35.05
N PRO A 812 0.72 34.30 36.32
CA PRO A 812 1.57 35.43 36.65
C PRO A 812 2.95 35.21 36.04
N ARG A 813 3.48 36.19 35.29
CA ARG A 813 4.86 36.16 34.78
C ARG A 813 5.85 36.05 35.95
N LYS A 814 6.19 34.83 36.35
CA LYS A 814 7.36 34.51 37.18
C LYS A 814 8.45 33.94 36.29
N THR A 815 9.69 34.30 36.64
CA THR A 815 10.99 33.93 36.07
C THR A 815 11.01 33.04 34.82
N GLU A 816 11.70 33.50 33.77
CA GLU A 816 11.83 32.85 32.45
C GLU A 816 12.14 31.35 32.51
N GLN A 817 12.87 30.88 33.54
CA GLN A 817 13.22 29.47 33.73
C GLN A 817 12.02 28.55 34.04
N GLU A 818 11.06 28.99 34.86
CA GLU A 818 9.87 28.19 35.18
C GLU A 818 8.86 28.24 34.02
N THR A 819 8.77 29.37 33.34
CA THR A 819 7.94 29.53 32.14
C THR A 819 8.45 28.65 30.99
N ASN A 820 9.78 28.54 30.82
CA ASN A 820 10.39 27.64 29.84
C ASN A 820 10.20 26.16 30.18
N ASN A 821 10.24 25.76 31.45
CA ASN A 821 9.95 24.38 31.85
C ASN A 821 8.47 24.01 31.63
N LEU A 822 7.54 24.93 31.89
CA LEU A 822 6.11 24.73 31.61
C LEU A 822 5.83 24.69 30.10
N LEU A 823 6.46 25.56 29.31
CA LEU A 823 6.34 25.56 27.83
C LEU A 823 6.98 24.34 27.17
N GLN A 824 8.03 23.75 27.76
CA GLN A 824 8.59 22.46 27.33
C GLN A 824 7.67 21.26 27.66
N SER A 825 6.80 21.39 28.67
CA SER A 825 5.84 20.35 29.06
C SER A 825 4.51 20.40 28.28
N VAL A 826 4.21 21.52 27.63
CA VAL A 826 3.11 21.61 26.66
C VAL A 826 3.62 20.96 25.38
N PRO A 827 3.04 19.83 24.92
CA PRO A 827 3.36 19.31 23.61
C PRO A 827 3.07 20.44 22.64
N LEU A 828 4.08 20.92 21.90
CA LEU A 828 3.83 21.82 20.78
C LEU A 828 2.67 21.19 20.01
N ALA A 829 1.57 21.91 19.85
CA ALA A 829 0.35 21.42 19.20
C ALA A 829 0.65 20.80 17.81
N SER A 830 1.83 21.09 17.25
CA SER A 830 2.40 20.43 16.08
C SER A 830 2.56 18.92 16.21
N ASP A 831 2.99 18.35 17.34
CA ASP A 831 3.36 16.92 17.42
C ASP A 831 2.15 16.02 17.64
N ALA A 832 1.22 16.42 18.53
CA ALA A 832 -0.06 15.76 18.69
C ALA A 832 -0.96 15.97 17.45
N GLY A 833 -0.97 17.19 16.90
CA GLY A 833 -1.65 17.50 15.64
C GLY A 833 -1.03 16.79 14.44
N LYS A 834 0.25 16.40 14.48
CA LYS A 834 0.90 15.58 13.45
C LYS A 834 0.57 14.10 13.60
N LEU A 835 0.56 13.56 14.82
CA LEU A 835 0.10 12.17 15.06
C LEU A 835 -1.39 11.97 14.69
N LEU A 836 -2.26 12.94 14.99
CA LEU A 836 -3.67 12.89 14.60
C LEU A 836 -3.86 13.08 13.08
N ARG A 837 -3.07 13.94 12.46
CA ARG A 837 -3.03 14.10 10.99
C ARG A 837 -2.61 12.80 10.29
N ASP A 838 -1.55 12.16 10.78
CA ASP A 838 -1.01 10.91 10.23
C ASP A 838 -1.98 9.73 10.44
N GLY A 839 -2.75 9.73 11.54
CA GLY A 839 -3.79 8.71 11.80
C GLY A 839 -5.13 8.94 11.11
N ALA A 840 -5.52 10.19 10.84
CA ALA A 840 -6.79 10.56 10.22
C ALA A 840 -6.70 10.81 8.70
N GLY A 841 -5.49 10.89 8.14
CA GLY A 841 -5.28 11.17 6.71
C GLY A 841 -5.63 12.62 6.31
N GLU A 842 -5.64 13.56 7.26
CA GLU A 842 -5.95 14.97 6.98
C GLU A 842 -4.70 15.73 6.48
N THR A 843 -4.87 16.71 5.59
CA THR A 843 -3.76 17.49 5.02
C THR A 843 -3.40 18.73 5.85
N GLU A 844 -4.30 19.18 6.73
CA GLU A 844 -4.12 20.36 7.57
C GLU A 844 -3.67 20.01 9.00
N PRO A 845 -2.95 20.89 9.71
CA PRO A 845 -2.64 20.68 11.12
C PRO A 845 -3.92 20.65 11.96
N VAL A 846 -4.21 19.50 12.56
CA VAL A 846 -5.34 19.34 13.50
C VAL A 846 -5.07 20.18 14.74
N LEU A 847 -5.73 21.33 14.85
CA LEU A 847 -5.74 22.18 16.04
C LEU A 847 -6.68 21.57 17.08
N LEU A 848 -6.11 20.94 18.11
CA LEU A 848 -6.87 20.47 19.27
C LEU A 848 -7.40 21.66 20.06
N SER A 849 -8.71 21.86 20.01
CA SER A 849 -9.41 22.87 20.79
C SER A 849 -9.83 22.32 22.15
N ARG A 850 -9.84 23.20 23.17
CA ARG A 850 -10.29 22.85 24.52
C ARG A 850 -11.78 22.46 24.49
N LEU A 851 -12.13 21.33 25.11
CA LEU A 851 -13.51 20.90 25.30
C LEU A 851 -14.00 21.34 26.69
N SER A 852 -14.54 22.55 26.79
CA SER A 852 -14.84 23.18 28.09
C SER A 852 -15.77 22.38 29.03
N ALA A 853 -16.62 21.52 28.47
CA ALA A 853 -17.56 20.68 29.23
C ALA A 853 -16.89 19.50 29.96
N THR A 854 -15.74 19.03 29.47
CA THR A 854 -15.10 17.81 29.99
C THR A 854 -14.60 17.98 31.41
N ARG A 855 -14.29 19.21 31.84
CA ARG A 855 -13.99 19.52 33.24
C ARG A 855 -15.14 19.21 34.18
N ALA A 856 -16.36 19.64 33.81
CA ALA A 856 -17.53 19.46 34.66
C ALA A 856 -17.92 17.98 34.71
N GLU A 857 -17.85 17.30 33.57
CA GLU A 857 -18.02 15.85 33.46
C GLU A 857 -17.01 15.11 34.35
N ALA A 858 -15.73 15.42 34.22
CA ALA A 858 -14.64 14.83 34.99
C ALA A 858 -14.83 14.99 36.50
N LEU A 859 -15.22 16.19 36.96
CA LEU A 859 -15.47 16.44 38.38
C LEU A 859 -16.70 15.68 38.89
N ALA A 860 -17.77 15.60 38.09
CA ALA A 860 -18.97 14.84 38.45
C ALA A 860 -18.67 13.34 38.54
N ILE A 861 -17.93 12.79 37.58
CA ILE A 861 -17.49 11.39 37.56
C ILE A 861 -16.55 11.11 38.75
N ALA A 862 -15.58 11.98 39.00
CA ALA A 862 -14.66 11.85 40.12
C ALA A 862 -15.37 11.91 41.49
N ALA A 863 -16.50 12.61 41.59
CA ALA A 863 -17.30 12.70 42.80
C ALA A 863 -18.01 11.38 43.17
N LEU A 864 -18.13 10.44 42.21
CA LEU A 864 -18.67 9.10 42.46
C LEU A 864 -17.74 8.20 43.29
N ALA A 865 -16.49 8.64 43.51
CA ALA A 865 -15.48 7.90 44.27
C ALA A 865 -14.96 8.71 45.47
N PRO A 866 -14.67 8.05 46.61
CA PRO A 866 -13.97 8.68 47.73
C PRO A 866 -12.61 9.25 47.32
N ALA A 867 -12.18 10.33 47.97
CA ALA A 867 -10.89 10.98 47.68
C ALA A 867 -9.69 10.02 47.77
N SER A 868 -9.73 9.04 48.69
CA SER A 868 -8.70 8.01 48.87
C SER A 868 -8.64 6.97 47.75
N GLN A 869 -9.69 6.88 46.94
CA GLN A 869 -9.81 5.89 45.85
C GLN A 869 -9.85 6.56 44.47
N ARG A 870 -9.56 7.86 44.37
CA ARG A 870 -9.58 8.58 43.11
C ARG A 870 -8.29 9.30 42.78
N LEU A 871 -7.96 9.34 41.49
CA LEU A 871 -6.99 10.27 40.91
C LEU A 871 -7.75 11.27 40.05
N VAL A 872 -7.49 12.55 40.21
CA VAL A 872 -8.04 13.62 39.37
C VAL A 872 -6.89 14.44 38.83
N ALA A 873 -6.69 14.38 37.54
CA ALA A 873 -5.72 15.17 36.80
C ALA A 873 -6.49 16.10 35.85
N LEU A 874 -6.39 17.40 36.08
CA LEU A 874 -7.02 18.42 35.24
C LEU A 874 -5.95 19.38 34.73
N ASP A 875 -6.27 20.11 33.65
CA ASP A 875 -5.39 21.15 33.10
C ASP A 875 -3.99 20.59 32.77
N PHE A 876 -2.94 21.21 33.29
CA PHE A 876 -1.54 20.79 33.10
C PHE A 876 -1.21 19.42 33.71
N ALA A 877 -1.99 18.94 34.68
CA ALA A 877 -1.80 17.61 35.26
C ALA A 877 -2.36 16.51 34.34
N ALA A 878 -3.30 16.83 33.43
CA ALA A 878 -3.82 15.89 32.44
C ALA A 878 -2.83 15.76 31.27
N ASN A 879 -1.69 15.12 31.52
CA ASN A 879 -0.58 15.04 30.56
C ASN A 879 -0.10 13.59 30.34
N ARG A 880 0.75 13.41 29.32
CA ARG A 880 1.30 12.10 28.92
C ARG A 880 2.07 11.40 30.05
N GLU A 881 2.78 12.15 30.87
CA GLU A 881 3.56 11.57 31.97
C GLU A 881 2.64 10.92 33.00
N VAL A 882 1.53 11.57 33.38
CA VAL A 882 0.54 10.98 34.28
C VAL A 882 -0.13 9.74 33.67
N VAL A 883 -0.33 9.71 32.35
CA VAL A 883 -0.86 8.52 31.67
C VAL A 883 0.08 7.33 31.76
N ILE A 884 1.38 7.55 31.50
CA ILE A 884 2.36 6.47 31.40
C ILE A 884 2.88 6.06 32.79
N ASN A 885 3.15 7.03 33.66
CA ASN A 885 3.83 6.83 34.94
C ASN A 885 2.91 7.02 36.16
N GLY A 886 1.68 7.51 35.98
CA GLY A 886 0.75 7.81 37.10
C GLY A 886 0.13 6.60 37.78
N GLY A 887 0.56 5.38 37.44
CA GLY A 887 0.07 4.15 38.04
C GLY A 887 -1.42 3.91 37.77
N LEU A 888 -1.90 4.25 36.57
CA LEU A 888 -3.31 4.12 36.20
C LEU A 888 -3.82 2.67 36.29
N ASN A 889 -2.93 1.68 36.18
CA ASN A 889 -3.23 0.25 36.28
C ASN A 889 -3.84 -0.17 37.63
N ARG A 890 -3.72 0.64 38.69
CA ARG A 890 -4.29 0.39 40.02
C ARG A 890 -5.73 0.85 40.17
N PHE A 891 -6.29 1.58 39.20
CA PHE A 891 -7.67 2.06 39.23
C PHE A 891 -8.59 1.15 38.42
N ARG A 892 -9.81 0.95 38.92
CA ARG A 892 -10.82 0.12 38.26
C ARG A 892 -11.43 0.80 37.03
N TYR A 893 -11.65 2.10 37.10
CA TYR A 893 -12.22 2.91 36.03
C TYR A 893 -11.24 3.99 35.61
N LEU A 894 -11.06 4.16 34.30
CA LEU A 894 -10.27 5.25 33.72
C LEU A 894 -11.20 6.11 32.87
N HIS A 895 -11.18 7.42 33.09
CA HIS A 895 -11.92 8.38 32.29
C HIS A 895 -10.93 9.39 31.69
N PHE A 896 -10.98 9.52 30.36
CA PHE A 896 -10.20 10.47 29.57
C PHE A 896 -11.17 11.38 28.83
N ALA A 897 -11.05 12.71 28.98
CA ALA A 897 -11.95 13.66 28.33
C ALA A 897 -11.34 15.02 27.97
#